data_AF-A0A3N4LR13-F1
#
_entry.id   AF-A0A3N4LR13-F1
#
_cell.length_a   1.000
_cell.length_b   1.000
_cell.length_c   1.000
_cell.angle_alpha   90.00
_cell.angle_beta   90.00
_cell.angle_gamma   90.00
#
_symmetry.space_group_name_H-M   'P 1'
#
loop_
_entity.id
_entity.type
_entity.pdbx_description
1 polymer ?
#
loop_
_entity_poly.entity_id
_entity_poly.type
_entity_poly.pdbx_seq_one_letter_code
_entity_poly.pdbx_strand_id
1 'polypeptide(L)'
;MIDPPRTPRLNRQLRLLALITLGTSRKFSNILSQNSSTDIIQYLSLNFLHLEAFYAPRSPGNPHQNARLRNKLDAYAATSNDTIAISVIHSHSSSSSSSSSSSAAAAGEELFWWGKGRVKLNTTTQEDSTLVTRSSIFRIASVTKVFTVLQGLLLQDRSTLRDSSDGQSSRLSMSDPIHLHLSDFTLPPPFTNELITLNMLGGHTSGLARDISAGRVTFSDDSGTVVLEYMPWNNPYHSKYPQGQGNPKVLSFDFDSMEKEYMGSGGTGNGEDGTARISVPGKCRHMREGDENNEWHMCTKEELFRLVRETRLIWLPGEMVSYSNTGFDVLGWALQNFASSFENRTEKTEESYHLRNLLNRDVFQPLGMNSSFFHPIPEHLKSKMTVPRSEHMVDLDFGEAYDPAGGMYSTASDVNNFLLSILSPEPTILNPTTLRNWFKPSFRLPNGLSSVGIPWEIESRQYPSSALMQGPVYQLYGKGGALPGHYSHISFIPELGYGVVALVAIGSEQGDIDRGAVKESNPDLLSDIVHGELVAPLREAYTSYLRKLYVGTYIQSSPSPSAAFTSELAQGKAIISLDSNGFLVLDSLVTSSNISLLAYLDSLNPSAPGSYSSGGKLWPSGVEGEFRIRGGRAKETRNVKRSCREWFGFDEAVTEDGWGIDKIVIRKYEDESQEGAYGLDGSGNDVRSRRWELVYEPLGVVFWKSDLLIE
;
A
#
# COMPACT_ATOMS: atom_id res chain seq x y z
N MET A 1 44.85 -4.55 52.04
CA MET A 1 45.77 -5.47 52.74
C MET A 1 44.95 -6.25 53.74
N ILE A 2 45.20 -7.56 53.77
CA ILE A 2 44.64 -8.59 54.67
C ILE A 2 43.34 -9.26 54.18
N ASP A 3 43.52 -10.55 53.94
CA ASP A 3 42.62 -11.67 53.65
C ASP A 3 43.25 -12.86 54.42
N PRO A 4 42.62 -14.03 54.70
CA PRO A 4 41.28 -14.42 55.17
C PRO A 4 41.42 -15.21 56.53
N PRO A 5 40.55 -16.14 57.06
CA PRO A 5 40.06 -17.38 56.40
C PRO A 5 38.68 -18.01 56.81
N ARG A 6 38.13 -18.82 55.88
CA ARG A 6 37.50 -20.17 56.03
C ARG A 6 36.07 -20.37 56.62
N THR A 7 35.12 -20.51 55.68
CA THR A 7 34.09 -21.59 55.46
C THR A 7 34.06 -22.83 56.38
N PRO A 8 32.90 -23.52 56.63
CA PRO A 8 32.32 -24.47 55.65
C PRO A 8 30.78 -24.76 55.63
N ARG A 9 30.31 -25.06 54.38
CA ARG A 9 29.36 -26.10 53.93
C ARG A 9 27.85 -26.00 54.23
N LEU A 10 27.06 -25.87 53.14
CA LEU A 10 26.30 -27.01 52.63
C LEU A 10 26.14 -26.94 51.10
N ASN A 11 26.07 -28.12 50.51
CA ASN A 11 26.33 -28.49 49.12
C ASN A 11 25.11 -29.24 48.57
N ARG A 12 25.03 -29.38 47.24
CA ARG A 12 24.09 -30.17 46.38
C ARG A 12 22.95 -29.32 45.77
N GLN A 13 22.78 -29.18 44.45
CA GLN A 13 23.35 -29.88 43.28
C GLN A 13 23.29 -28.95 42.06
N LEU A 14 24.39 -28.25 41.79
CA LEU A 14 24.78 -27.81 40.45
C LEU A 14 25.93 -28.73 40.02
N ARG A 15 25.60 -29.80 39.28
CA ARG A 15 26.54 -30.64 38.52
C ARG A 15 25.82 -31.18 37.30
N LEU A 16 25.85 -30.42 36.22
CA LEU A 16 25.91 -30.82 34.81
C LEU A 16 25.63 -29.54 33.99
N LEU A 17 26.41 -29.09 33.03
CA LEU A 17 27.78 -29.36 32.60
C LEU A 17 28.05 -28.25 31.57
N ALA A 18 29.02 -27.38 31.83
CA ALA A 18 29.60 -26.52 30.79
C ALA A 18 31.02 -27.01 30.52
N LEU A 19 31.26 -27.38 29.26
CA LEU A 19 32.54 -27.37 28.55
C LEU A 19 33.65 -28.34 29.01
N ILE A 20 33.73 -29.50 28.35
CA ILE A 20 34.98 -29.95 27.70
C ILE A 20 34.65 -30.43 26.28
N THR A 21 35.49 -29.95 25.39
CA THR A 21 35.55 -29.92 23.94
C THR A 21 35.97 -31.23 23.24
N LEU A 22 35.56 -31.32 21.95
CA LEU A 22 36.20 -31.95 20.78
C LEU A 22 36.09 -33.48 20.59
N GLY A 23 35.51 -33.89 19.44
CA GLY A 23 35.75 -35.21 18.85
C GLY A 23 34.59 -35.86 18.09
N THR A 24 34.16 -35.26 16.98
CA THR A 24 33.62 -35.92 15.76
C THR A 24 32.60 -37.08 15.88
N SER A 25 31.34 -36.85 15.46
CA SER A 25 30.70 -37.67 14.40
C SER A 25 29.35 -37.09 13.94
N ARG A 26 29.35 -36.60 12.68
CA ARG A 26 28.28 -36.64 11.68
C ARG A 26 26.87 -37.05 12.14
N LYS A 27 26.03 -36.06 12.43
CA LYS A 27 24.57 -35.99 12.11
C LYS A 27 23.96 -34.78 12.81
N PHE A 28 24.33 -33.55 12.43
CA PHE A 28 23.59 -32.31 12.73
C PHE A 28 24.24 -31.11 12.00
N SER A 29 24.49 -31.26 10.69
CA SER A 29 25.13 -30.22 9.85
C SER A 29 24.24 -29.79 8.69
N ASN A 30 22.94 -29.57 8.92
CA ASN A 30 22.04 -29.09 7.85
C ASN A 30 20.96 -28.08 8.29
N ILE A 31 21.02 -27.48 9.49
CA ILE A 31 19.94 -26.55 9.91
C ILE A 31 20.42 -25.16 10.40
N LEU A 32 21.70 -24.91 10.69
CA LEU A 32 22.12 -23.58 11.19
C LEU A 32 23.46 -23.05 10.64
N SER A 33 23.76 -23.31 9.37
CA SER A 33 24.86 -22.65 8.63
C SER A 33 24.42 -21.96 7.35
N GLN A 34 23.15 -21.51 7.27
CA GLN A 34 22.65 -20.64 6.19
C GLN A 34 22.14 -19.27 6.66
N ASN A 35 22.36 -18.88 7.93
CA ASN A 35 22.26 -17.47 8.30
C ASN A 35 23.53 -16.75 7.83
N SER A 36 23.58 -16.50 6.52
CA SER A 36 24.49 -15.54 5.91
C SER A 36 24.22 -14.18 6.51
N SER A 37 25.17 -13.74 7.30
CA SER A 37 25.26 -12.50 8.03
C SER A 37 25.22 -11.25 7.13
N THR A 38 24.05 -10.88 6.57
CA THR A 38 23.74 -9.51 6.06
C THR A 38 22.27 -9.20 5.72
N ASP A 39 21.27 -9.96 6.17
CA ASP A 39 19.83 -9.84 5.84
C ASP A 39 19.11 -8.48 6.09
N ILE A 40 19.77 -7.43 6.59
CA ILE A 40 19.07 -6.26 7.15
C ILE A 40 19.68 -4.91 6.70
N ILE A 41 20.84 -4.91 6.06
CA ILE A 41 21.68 -3.71 6.07
C ILE A 41 21.35 -2.71 4.96
N GLN A 42 20.54 -3.09 3.98
CA GLN A 42 20.08 -2.21 2.90
C GLN A 42 18.58 -2.36 2.62
N TYR A 43 17.74 -2.05 3.62
CA TYR A 43 16.34 -1.59 3.47
C TYR A 43 16.22 -0.29 2.64
N LEU A 44 17.13 -0.09 1.70
CA LEU A 44 17.67 1.21 1.37
C LEU A 44 17.52 1.46 -0.11
N SER A 45 16.24 1.63 -0.40
CA SER A 45 15.70 2.78 -1.10
C SER A 45 14.35 3.08 -0.46
N LEU A 46 14.37 3.60 0.77
CA LEU A 46 13.24 4.35 1.30
C LEU A 46 12.97 5.47 0.30
N ASN A 47 11.90 5.33 -0.48
CA ASN A 47 11.51 6.15 -1.63
C ASN A 47 12.43 5.97 -2.85
N PHE A 48 12.20 4.95 -3.68
CA PHE A 48 12.32 5.22 -5.11
C PHE A 48 11.16 6.13 -5.46
N LEU A 49 11.46 7.44 -5.44
CA LEU A 49 10.61 8.47 -6.00
C LEU A 49 10.10 7.95 -7.34
N HIS A 50 8.76 7.94 -7.45
CA HIS A 50 8.04 7.89 -8.71
C HIS A 50 8.87 8.61 -9.78
N LEU A 51 9.15 7.94 -10.91
CA LEU A 51 8.87 8.51 -12.23
C LEU A 51 9.46 7.75 -13.42
N GLU A 52 10.19 6.64 -13.25
CA GLU A 52 10.62 5.88 -14.44
C GLU A 52 9.72 4.70 -14.79
N ALA A 53 8.87 4.21 -13.87
CA ALA A 53 7.92 3.11 -14.08
C ALA A 53 6.88 3.34 -15.20
N PHE A 54 6.89 4.51 -15.82
CA PHE A 54 5.75 5.09 -16.53
C PHE A 54 5.71 4.91 -18.03
N TYR A 55 6.67 4.17 -18.57
CA TYR A 55 6.82 4.04 -20.00
C TYR A 55 7.14 2.61 -20.44
N ALA A 56 6.81 1.59 -19.65
CA ALA A 56 6.72 0.26 -20.23
C ALA A 56 5.70 0.34 -21.40
N PRO A 57 6.09 -0.03 -22.64
CA PRO A 57 5.15 -0.07 -23.76
C PRO A 57 3.98 -0.97 -23.36
N ARG A 58 2.78 -0.73 -23.93
CA ARG A 58 1.61 -1.63 -23.84
C ARG A 58 2.12 -3.04 -23.62
N SER A 59 2.02 -3.55 -22.40
CA SER A 59 2.37 -4.94 -22.18
C SER A 59 1.09 -5.63 -22.59
N PRO A 60 1.00 -6.22 -23.81
CA PRO A 60 -0.11 -7.12 -24.02
C PRO A 60 0.13 -8.17 -22.96
N GLY A 61 -0.74 -8.25 -21.93
CA GLY A 61 -0.73 -9.38 -21.03
C GLY A 61 -0.69 -10.59 -21.94
N ASN A 62 0.50 -11.22 -22.03
CA ASN A 62 0.79 -12.12 -23.13
C ASN A 62 -0.33 -13.17 -23.05
N PRO A 63 -1.03 -13.51 -24.14
CA PRO A 63 -2.13 -14.47 -24.06
C PRO A 63 -1.79 -15.72 -23.25
N HIS A 64 -0.52 -16.15 -23.28
CA HIS A 64 0.03 -17.21 -22.43
C HIS A 64 0.10 -16.88 -20.93
N GLN A 65 0.56 -15.67 -20.54
CA GLN A 65 0.58 -15.22 -19.14
C GLN A 65 -0.83 -15.06 -18.60
N ASN A 66 -1.72 -14.43 -19.37
CA ASN A 66 -3.13 -14.29 -19.00
C ASN A 66 -3.80 -15.67 -18.87
N ALA A 67 -3.49 -16.63 -19.76
CA ALA A 67 -3.98 -18.01 -19.61
C ALA A 67 -3.42 -18.69 -18.36
N ARG A 68 -2.12 -18.52 -18.04
CA ARG A 68 -1.50 -19.09 -16.83
C ARG A 68 -2.12 -18.52 -15.57
N LEU A 69 -2.33 -17.20 -15.51
CA LEU A 69 -2.98 -16.52 -14.39
C LEU A 69 -4.43 -17.00 -14.23
N ARG A 70 -5.21 -17.08 -15.33
CA ARG A 70 -6.56 -17.66 -15.33
C ARG A 70 -6.56 -19.07 -14.75
N ASN A 71 -5.70 -19.96 -15.23
CA ASN A 71 -5.62 -21.33 -14.75
C ASN A 71 -5.32 -21.40 -13.24
N LYS A 72 -4.45 -20.53 -12.71
CA LYS A 72 -4.16 -20.45 -11.27
C LYS A 72 -5.38 -19.98 -10.47
N LEU A 73 -6.08 -18.96 -10.95
CA LEU A 73 -7.30 -18.45 -10.31
C LEU A 73 -8.44 -19.47 -10.37
N ASP A 74 -8.62 -20.14 -11.51
CA ASP A 74 -9.60 -21.22 -11.69
C ASP A 74 -9.29 -22.40 -10.76
N ALA A 75 -8.01 -22.78 -10.62
CA ALA A 75 -7.58 -23.83 -9.70
C ALA A 75 -7.81 -23.45 -8.23
N TYR A 76 -7.44 -22.23 -7.84
CA TYR A 76 -7.67 -21.71 -6.48
C TYR A 76 -9.17 -21.72 -6.15
N ALA A 77 -9.98 -21.19 -7.07
CA ALA A 77 -11.40 -21.06 -6.86
C ALA A 77 -12.18 -22.35 -7.18
N ALA A 78 -11.56 -23.44 -7.65
CA ALA A 78 -12.26 -24.60 -8.23
C ALA A 78 -13.38 -25.17 -7.35
N THR A 79 -13.16 -25.22 -6.03
CA THR A 79 -14.11 -25.76 -5.05
C THR A 79 -14.97 -24.69 -4.37
N SER A 80 -14.71 -23.41 -4.66
CA SER A 80 -15.43 -22.28 -4.08
C SER A 80 -16.78 -22.08 -4.74
N ASN A 81 -17.80 -21.80 -3.92
CA ASN A 81 -19.14 -21.38 -4.34
C ASN A 81 -19.31 -19.85 -4.27
N ASP A 82 -18.23 -19.12 -3.99
CA ASP A 82 -18.25 -17.67 -3.87
C ASP A 82 -18.33 -16.99 -5.24
N THR A 83 -18.76 -15.73 -5.21
CA THR A 83 -18.67 -14.82 -6.33
C THR A 83 -17.44 -13.95 -6.19
N ILE A 84 -16.57 -13.98 -7.20
CA ILE A 84 -15.24 -13.38 -7.15
C ILE A 84 -15.04 -12.50 -8.39
N ALA A 85 -14.48 -11.32 -8.20
CA ALA A 85 -14.08 -10.40 -9.25
C ALA A 85 -12.63 -9.97 -9.03
N ILE A 86 -11.77 -10.18 -10.03
CA ILE A 86 -10.38 -9.75 -10.05
C ILE A 86 -10.17 -8.85 -11.27
N SER A 87 -9.67 -7.64 -11.04
CA SER A 87 -9.20 -6.77 -12.11
C SER A 87 -7.79 -6.28 -11.83
N VAL A 88 -7.04 -6.05 -12.91
CA VAL A 88 -5.68 -5.51 -12.87
C VAL A 88 -5.59 -4.37 -13.84
N ILE A 89 -5.11 -3.25 -13.35
CA ILE A 89 -5.00 -2.00 -14.10
C ILE A 89 -3.56 -1.51 -14.08
N HIS A 90 -3.07 -1.05 -15.22
CA HIS A 90 -1.73 -0.50 -15.36
C HIS A 90 -1.78 0.89 -15.98
N SER A 91 -1.14 1.84 -15.32
CA SER A 91 -0.98 3.21 -15.81
C SER A 91 0.13 3.27 -16.86
N HIS A 92 -0.04 4.13 -17.86
CA HIS A 92 0.99 4.40 -18.86
C HIS A 92 0.92 5.87 -19.28
N SER A 93 2.04 6.44 -19.76
CA SER A 93 2.01 7.80 -20.32
C SER A 93 1.21 7.84 -21.63
N SER A 94 0.38 8.88 -21.80
CA SER A 94 -0.30 9.13 -23.06
C SER A 94 0.72 9.63 -24.08
N SER A 95 1.02 8.84 -25.11
CA SER A 95 1.92 9.24 -26.20
C SER A 95 1.30 10.24 -27.18
N SER A 96 0.37 11.10 -26.74
CA SER A 96 -0.34 12.06 -27.60
C SER A 96 -0.15 13.49 -27.10
N SER A 97 0.97 14.08 -27.53
CA SER A 97 1.15 15.53 -27.63
C SER A 97 0.21 16.11 -28.69
N SER A 98 -1.09 16.18 -28.42
CA SER A 98 -2.01 17.10 -29.13
C SER A 98 -3.40 17.06 -28.51
N SER A 99 -3.67 17.96 -27.57
CA SER A 99 -4.81 18.90 -27.62
C SER A 99 -5.12 19.43 -26.24
N SER A 100 -5.09 20.75 -26.14
CA SER A 100 -5.67 21.55 -25.07
C SER A 100 -7.17 21.24 -24.90
N SER A 101 -7.48 20.30 -24.01
CA SER A 101 -8.82 20.18 -23.42
C SER A 101 -8.67 19.82 -21.95
N SER A 102 -9.22 20.67 -21.10
CA SER A 102 -9.27 20.58 -19.64
C SER A 102 -10.05 19.33 -19.19
N SER A 103 -9.35 18.20 -19.13
CA SER A 103 -9.58 17.02 -18.29
C SER A 103 -8.59 15.95 -18.76
N ALA A 104 -7.34 16.05 -18.33
CA ALA A 104 -6.37 15.00 -18.57
C ALA A 104 -6.82 13.76 -17.79
N ALA A 105 -7.58 12.87 -18.43
CA ALA A 105 -7.84 11.55 -17.87
C ALA A 105 -6.50 10.81 -17.78
N ALA A 106 -6.22 10.21 -16.62
CA ALA A 106 -5.06 9.33 -16.47
C ALA A 106 -5.12 8.24 -17.55
N ALA A 107 -4.07 8.11 -18.35
CA ALA A 107 -3.99 7.07 -19.36
C ALA A 107 -3.62 5.73 -18.72
N GLY A 108 -4.39 4.70 -19.06
CA GLY A 108 -4.29 3.40 -18.42
C GLY A 108 -4.96 2.31 -19.23
N GLU A 109 -4.50 1.07 -19.06
CA GLU A 109 -5.11 -0.10 -19.70
C GLU A 109 -5.38 -1.21 -18.69
N GLU A 110 -6.51 -1.90 -18.87
CA GLU A 110 -6.80 -3.12 -18.12
C GLU A 110 -5.90 -4.24 -18.64
N LEU A 111 -4.93 -4.66 -17.83
CA LEU A 111 -4.07 -5.79 -18.14
C LEU A 111 -4.81 -7.12 -18.05
N PHE A 112 -5.74 -7.20 -17.10
CA PHE A 112 -6.41 -8.45 -16.78
C PHE A 112 -7.77 -8.25 -16.11
N TRP A 113 -8.69 -9.14 -16.45
CA TRP A 113 -9.96 -9.33 -15.75
C TRP A 113 -10.27 -10.81 -15.65
N TRP A 114 -10.73 -11.24 -14.49
CA TRP A 114 -11.28 -12.55 -14.24
C TRP A 114 -12.43 -12.45 -13.25
N GLY A 115 -13.49 -13.19 -13.52
CA GLY A 115 -14.66 -13.23 -12.64
C GLY A 115 -15.24 -14.63 -12.60
N LYS A 116 -15.71 -15.05 -11.43
CA LYS A 116 -16.38 -16.33 -11.20
C LYS A 116 -17.63 -16.11 -10.35
N GLY A 117 -18.69 -16.86 -10.64
CA GLY A 117 -19.90 -16.90 -9.81
C GLY A 117 -21.00 -15.97 -10.31
N ARG A 118 -22.10 -15.94 -9.55
CA ARG A 118 -23.34 -15.22 -9.88
C ARG A 118 -23.48 -13.98 -9.02
N VAL A 119 -24.05 -12.92 -9.57
CA VAL A 119 -24.29 -11.68 -8.83
C VAL A 119 -25.15 -11.94 -7.59
N LYS A 120 -26.20 -12.75 -7.71
CA LYS A 120 -27.07 -13.12 -6.57
C LYS A 120 -26.84 -14.57 -6.17
N LEU A 121 -26.33 -14.78 -4.95
CA LEU A 121 -26.07 -16.12 -4.40
C LEU A 121 -27.22 -16.62 -3.53
N ASN A 122 -28.09 -15.72 -3.04
CA ASN A 122 -29.25 -16.07 -2.23
C ASN A 122 -30.44 -16.67 -3.02
N THR A 123 -30.41 -16.65 -4.36
CA THR A 123 -31.49 -17.20 -5.20
C THR A 123 -31.18 -18.61 -5.71
N THR A 124 -32.20 -19.47 -5.70
CA THR A 124 -32.17 -20.84 -6.21
C THR A 124 -32.74 -20.97 -7.62
N THR A 125 -33.41 -19.95 -8.14
CA THR A 125 -34.02 -19.93 -9.48
C THR A 125 -32.99 -19.60 -10.57
N GLN A 126 -33.06 -20.33 -11.68
CA GLN A 126 -32.13 -20.21 -12.82
C GLN A 126 -32.34 -18.90 -13.64
N GLU A 127 -33.46 -18.21 -13.42
CA GLU A 127 -33.85 -16.97 -14.10
C GLU A 127 -33.03 -15.73 -13.68
N ASP A 128 -32.38 -15.77 -12.51
CA ASP A 128 -31.51 -14.68 -11.99
C ASP A 128 -30.02 -15.05 -12.09
N SER A 129 -29.64 -15.73 -13.18
CA SER A 129 -28.30 -16.33 -13.41
C SER A 129 -27.23 -15.33 -13.88
N THR A 130 -27.42 -14.04 -13.63
CA THR A 130 -26.47 -12.99 -14.03
C THR A 130 -25.09 -13.28 -13.46
N LEU A 131 -24.12 -13.50 -14.34
CA LEU A 131 -22.73 -13.74 -13.97
C LEU A 131 -22.07 -12.44 -13.50
N VAL A 132 -21.08 -12.58 -12.63
CA VAL A 132 -20.28 -11.44 -12.19
C VAL A 132 -19.55 -10.78 -13.36
N THR A 133 -19.55 -9.45 -13.35
CA THR A 133 -18.86 -8.62 -14.34
C THR A 133 -18.00 -7.58 -13.63
N ARG A 134 -17.20 -6.83 -14.40
CA ARG A 134 -16.40 -5.71 -13.87
C ARG A 134 -17.26 -4.64 -13.19
N SER A 135 -18.51 -4.53 -13.62
CA SER A 135 -19.51 -3.59 -13.12
C SER A 135 -20.41 -4.15 -12.02
N SER A 136 -20.18 -5.39 -11.57
CA SER A 136 -20.89 -5.96 -10.43
C SER A 136 -20.43 -5.26 -9.15
N ILE A 137 -21.39 -4.89 -8.31
CA ILE A 137 -21.17 -4.02 -7.15
C ILE A 137 -21.02 -4.87 -5.89
N PHE A 138 -19.96 -4.64 -5.13
CA PHE A 138 -19.67 -5.30 -3.86
C PHE A 138 -19.61 -4.25 -2.75
N ARG A 139 -19.88 -4.66 -1.51
CA ARG A 139 -19.40 -3.90 -0.36
C ARG A 139 -17.88 -4.01 -0.32
N ILE A 140 -17.18 -2.87 -0.24
CA ILE A 140 -15.71 -2.84 -0.18
C ILE A 140 -15.20 -2.66 1.25
N ALA A 141 -16.10 -2.62 2.24
CA ALA A 141 -15.76 -2.67 3.65
C ALA A 141 -14.65 -1.66 3.99
N SER A 142 -13.61 -2.10 4.72
CA SER A 142 -12.51 -1.23 5.14
C SER A 142 -11.62 -0.67 4.03
N VAL A 143 -11.79 -1.04 2.76
CA VAL A 143 -11.19 -0.29 1.65
C VAL A 143 -11.73 1.15 1.62
N THR A 144 -12.95 1.39 2.14
CA THR A 144 -13.53 2.73 2.36
C THR A 144 -12.58 3.70 3.04
N LYS A 145 -11.74 3.22 3.98
CA LYS A 145 -10.77 4.03 4.71
C LYS A 145 -9.80 4.79 3.79
N VAL A 146 -9.44 4.18 2.67
CA VAL A 146 -8.57 4.80 1.66
C VAL A 146 -9.23 6.06 1.10
N PHE A 147 -10.52 5.98 0.80
CA PHE A 147 -11.32 7.10 0.30
C PHE A 147 -11.53 8.17 1.37
N THR A 148 -11.79 7.78 2.62
CA THR A 148 -11.88 8.72 3.76
C THR A 148 -10.59 9.53 3.91
N VAL A 149 -9.42 8.90 3.82
CA VAL A 149 -8.13 9.62 3.87
C VAL A 149 -7.94 10.50 2.63
N LEU A 150 -8.28 9.99 1.44
CA LEU A 150 -8.21 10.75 0.20
C LEU A 150 -9.02 12.05 0.28
N GLN A 151 -10.21 12.01 0.89
CA GLN A 151 -11.01 13.22 1.12
C GLN A 151 -10.26 14.25 1.99
N GLY A 152 -9.58 13.80 3.05
CA GLY A 152 -8.78 14.69 3.90
C GLY A 152 -7.60 15.30 3.16
N LEU A 153 -6.90 14.52 2.33
CA LEU A 153 -5.81 15.00 1.50
C LEU A 153 -6.28 16.00 0.43
N LEU A 154 -7.46 15.78 -0.16
CA LEU A 154 -8.08 16.72 -1.09
C LEU A 154 -8.43 18.05 -0.42
N LEU A 155 -9.01 18.01 0.78
CA LEU A 155 -9.29 19.22 1.56
C LEU A 155 -8.01 19.96 1.96
N GLN A 156 -6.94 19.24 2.29
CA GLN A 156 -5.62 19.82 2.55
C GLN A 156 -5.07 20.52 1.29
N ASP A 157 -5.07 19.87 0.13
CA ASP A 157 -4.58 20.46 -1.12
C ASP A 157 -5.37 21.72 -1.47
N ARG A 158 -6.71 21.66 -1.45
CA ARG A 158 -7.59 22.79 -1.78
C ARG A 158 -7.41 23.96 -0.81
N SER A 159 -7.35 23.70 0.49
CA SER A 159 -7.20 24.76 1.49
C SER A 159 -5.81 25.40 1.48
N THR A 160 -4.77 24.66 1.06
CA THR A 160 -3.41 25.18 0.90
C THR A 160 -3.27 26.09 -0.32
N LEU A 161 -4.00 25.80 -1.41
CA LEU A 161 -3.95 26.56 -2.66
C LEU A 161 -4.82 27.82 -2.66
N ARG A 162 -5.69 28.02 -1.66
CA ARG A 162 -6.56 29.21 -1.57
C ARG A 162 -5.75 30.46 -1.18
N ASP A 163 -5.99 31.56 -1.90
CA ASP A 163 -5.24 32.80 -1.72
C ASP A 163 -5.43 33.39 -0.31
N SER A 164 -4.32 33.76 0.31
CA SER A 164 -4.24 34.33 1.67
C SER A 164 -4.89 35.72 1.81
N SER A 165 -5.26 36.35 0.69
CA SER A 165 -5.95 37.65 0.67
C SER A 165 -7.34 37.63 1.34
N ASP A 166 -7.94 36.44 1.53
CA ASP A 166 -9.23 36.27 2.22
C ASP A 166 -9.14 36.40 3.76
N GLY A 167 -7.95 36.68 4.32
CA GLY A 167 -7.76 37.16 5.70
C GLY A 167 -8.13 36.20 6.84
N GLN A 168 -8.79 35.08 6.55
CA GLN A 168 -9.36 34.21 7.59
C GLN A 168 -9.64 32.76 7.14
N SER A 169 -9.06 32.29 6.04
CA SER A 169 -9.27 30.90 5.59
C SER A 169 -8.45 29.93 6.45
N SER A 170 -9.12 29.06 7.21
CA SER A 170 -8.49 27.95 7.92
C SER A 170 -7.88 26.98 6.92
N ARG A 171 -6.61 26.60 7.13
CA ARG A 171 -5.94 25.53 6.38
C ARG A 171 -6.11 24.21 7.11
N LEU A 172 -6.35 23.14 6.36
CA LEU A 172 -6.31 21.78 6.90
C LEU A 172 -4.91 21.21 6.69
N SER A 173 -4.33 20.65 7.74
CA SER A 173 -3.22 19.71 7.64
C SER A 173 -3.66 18.39 8.24
N MET A 174 -3.31 17.28 7.61
CA MET A 174 -3.53 15.97 8.21
C MET A 174 -2.71 15.78 9.51
N SER A 175 -1.70 16.62 9.75
CA SER A 175 -0.97 16.64 11.02
C SER A 175 -1.63 17.52 12.10
N ASP A 176 -2.77 18.15 11.80
CA ASP A 176 -3.48 18.98 12.76
C ASP A 176 -3.96 18.14 13.96
N PRO A 177 -3.82 18.65 15.19
CA PRO A 177 -4.54 18.14 16.33
C PRO A 177 -6.04 18.19 16.11
N ILE A 178 -6.75 17.14 16.51
CA ILE A 178 -8.17 17.00 16.21
C ILE A 178 -9.05 18.06 16.86
N HIS A 179 -8.65 18.61 18.01
CA HIS A 179 -9.43 19.64 18.72
C HIS A 179 -9.58 20.94 17.90
N LEU A 180 -8.72 21.16 16.89
CA LEU A 180 -8.88 22.28 15.94
C LEU A 180 -10.10 22.09 15.04
N HIS A 181 -10.48 20.84 14.79
CA HIS A 181 -11.56 20.46 13.88
C HIS A 181 -12.79 19.91 14.61
N LEU A 182 -12.66 19.50 15.88
CA LEU A 182 -13.73 19.00 16.73
C LEU A 182 -13.51 19.47 18.17
N SER A 183 -14.01 20.65 18.53
CA SER A 183 -13.77 21.25 19.86
C SER A 183 -14.46 20.51 21.01
N ASP A 184 -15.48 19.71 20.71
CA ASP A 184 -16.24 18.87 21.65
C ASP A 184 -15.61 17.48 21.85
N PHE A 185 -14.61 17.13 21.05
CA PHE A 185 -13.88 15.88 21.18
C PHE A 185 -12.94 15.92 22.38
N THR A 186 -13.09 15.00 23.32
CA THR A 186 -12.16 14.86 24.44
C THR A 186 -11.80 13.39 24.70
N LEU A 187 -10.61 13.19 25.23
CA LEU A 187 -10.08 11.88 25.59
C LEU A 187 -10.38 11.54 27.06
N PRO A 188 -10.44 10.24 27.41
CA PRO A 188 -10.58 9.81 28.80
C PRO A 188 -9.35 10.22 29.63
N PRO A 189 -9.49 10.52 30.93
CA PRO A 189 -8.35 10.66 31.85
C PRO A 189 -7.47 9.39 31.87
N PRO A 190 -6.13 9.53 32.02
CA PRO A 190 -5.35 10.76 32.18
C PRO A 190 -4.97 11.46 30.86
N PHE A 191 -5.49 11.03 29.71
CA PHE A 191 -5.05 11.46 28.38
C PHE A 191 -5.75 12.72 27.87
N THR A 192 -6.42 13.48 28.73
CA THR A 192 -7.20 14.67 28.34
C THR A 192 -6.39 15.76 27.64
N ASN A 193 -5.06 15.76 27.83
CA ASN A 193 -4.13 16.72 27.24
C ASN A 193 -3.33 16.15 26.05
N GLU A 194 -3.52 14.88 25.68
CA GLU A 194 -2.82 14.28 24.55
C GLU A 194 -3.33 14.81 23.22
N LEU A 195 -2.42 15.03 22.27
CA LEU A 195 -2.73 15.57 20.95
C LEU A 195 -2.85 14.45 19.91
N ILE A 196 -4.07 13.93 19.71
CA ILE A 196 -4.36 13.07 18.57
C ILE A 196 -4.47 13.93 17.31
N THR A 197 -3.74 13.57 16.27
CA THR A 197 -3.80 14.23 14.96
C THR A 197 -4.70 13.47 13.98
N LEU A 198 -5.12 14.12 12.89
CA LEU A 198 -5.90 13.46 11.84
C LEU A 198 -5.12 12.29 11.18
N ASN A 199 -3.80 12.44 11.04
CA ASN A 199 -2.88 11.40 10.57
C ASN A 199 -2.83 10.21 11.52
N MET A 200 -2.86 10.44 12.83
CA MET A 200 -2.92 9.34 13.81
C MET A 200 -4.22 8.54 13.71
N LEU A 201 -5.33 9.21 13.41
CA LEU A 201 -6.61 8.55 13.15
C LEU A 201 -6.56 7.72 11.86
N GLY A 202 -6.12 8.33 10.76
CA GLY A 202 -6.02 7.68 9.45
C GLY A 202 -4.93 6.60 9.37
N GLY A 203 -3.93 6.66 10.24
CA GLY A 203 -2.80 5.72 10.31
C GLY A 203 -2.89 4.71 11.45
N HIS A 204 -4.01 4.62 12.15
CA HIS A 204 -4.23 3.67 13.25
C HIS A 204 -3.25 3.81 14.43
N THR A 205 -2.72 4.99 14.69
CA THR A 205 -1.78 5.27 15.81
C THR A 205 -2.39 6.17 16.88
N SER A 206 -3.69 6.44 16.84
CA SER A 206 -4.38 7.28 17.83
C SER A 206 -4.55 6.65 19.22
N GLY A 207 -4.39 5.32 19.32
CA GLY A 207 -4.68 4.56 20.54
C GLY A 207 -6.17 4.29 20.79
N LEU A 208 -7.07 4.81 19.93
CA LEU A 208 -8.50 4.54 20.04
C LEU A 208 -8.81 3.06 19.77
N ALA A 209 -9.79 2.51 20.47
CA ALA A 209 -10.15 1.12 20.32
C ALA A 209 -10.73 0.81 18.93
N ARG A 210 -10.72 -0.49 18.56
CA ARG A 210 -11.16 -0.95 17.24
C ARG A 210 -12.57 -0.46 16.91
N ASP A 211 -13.52 -0.85 17.74
CA ASP A 211 -14.96 -0.59 17.59
C ASP A 211 -15.50 -0.18 18.97
N ILE A 212 -15.43 1.11 19.32
CA ILE A 212 -15.86 1.62 20.63
C ILE A 212 -17.37 1.44 20.88
N SER A 213 -18.13 1.28 19.80
CA SER A 213 -19.56 0.96 19.81
C SER A 213 -19.87 -0.53 19.98
N ALA A 214 -18.88 -1.43 19.90
CA ALA A 214 -19.06 -2.86 20.10
C ALA A 214 -19.20 -3.22 21.59
N GLY A 215 -19.83 -4.37 21.88
CA GLY A 215 -20.04 -4.86 23.25
C GLY A 215 -18.74 -5.00 24.03
N ARG A 216 -18.79 -4.76 25.35
CA ARG A 216 -17.64 -4.97 26.25
C ARG A 216 -17.68 -6.38 26.82
N VAL A 217 -16.53 -7.04 26.86
CA VAL A 217 -16.33 -8.27 27.63
C VAL A 217 -16.17 -7.88 29.11
N THR A 218 -16.97 -8.46 30.01
CA THR A 218 -16.84 -8.22 31.45
C THR A 218 -16.33 -9.46 32.17
N PHE A 219 -15.42 -9.29 33.11
CA PHE A 219 -14.94 -10.37 33.99
C PHE A 219 -15.73 -10.28 35.30
N SER A 220 -16.41 -11.37 35.71
CA SER A 220 -17.02 -11.44 37.05
C SER A 220 -15.97 -11.88 38.07
N ASP A 221 -16.03 -11.23 39.23
CA ASP A 221 -15.18 -11.36 40.39
C ASP A 221 -15.14 -12.76 41.05
N ASP A 222 -14.00 -13.01 41.72
CA ASP A 222 -13.61 -14.04 42.70
C ASP A 222 -13.74 -15.54 42.36
N SER A 223 -14.29 -15.93 41.20
CA SER A 223 -14.44 -17.35 40.82
C SER A 223 -13.47 -17.84 39.73
N GLY A 224 -12.63 -16.96 39.17
CA GLY A 224 -11.76 -17.29 38.03
C GLY A 224 -12.50 -17.46 36.69
N THR A 225 -13.81 -17.18 36.67
CA THR A 225 -14.68 -17.32 35.49
C THR A 225 -14.46 -16.18 34.51
N VAL A 226 -13.91 -16.48 33.33
CA VAL A 226 -13.85 -15.54 32.21
C VAL A 226 -15.14 -15.61 31.40
N VAL A 227 -15.96 -14.56 31.47
CA VAL A 227 -17.10 -14.40 30.57
C VAL A 227 -16.59 -13.74 29.29
N LEU A 228 -16.27 -14.53 28.26
CA LEU A 228 -15.97 -14.03 26.92
C LEU A 228 -17.27 -13.80 26.16
N GLU A 229 -17.49 -12.54 25.81
CA GLU A 229 -18.77 -12.03 25.38
C GLU A 229 -18.56 -11.41 23.99
N TYR A 230 -18.64 -12.25 22.95
CA TYR A 230 -18.37 -11.88 21.57
C TYR A 230 -19.69 -11.68 20.81
N MET A 231 -19.88 -10.53 20.16
CA MET A 231 -20.75 -10.51 18.97
C MET A 231 -19.94 -11.09 17.81
N PRO A 232 -20.25 -12.29 17.29
CA PRO A 232 -19.97 -12.52 15.90
C PRO A 232 -20.71 -11.45 15.12
N TRP A 233 -20.12 -10.99 14.03
CA TRP A 233 -20.72 -10.01 13.14
C TRP A 233 -22.06 -10.46 12.51
N ASN A 234 -22.63 -11.60 12.92
CA ASN A 234 -23.89 -12.16 12.45
C ASN A 234 -24.84 -12.44 13.62
N ASN A 235 -26.01 -11.77 13.62
CA ASN A 235 -27.33 -12.42 13.65
C ASN A 235 -28.43 -11.37 14.00
N PRO A 236 -29.18 -10.83 13.01
CA PRO A 236 -30.33 -9.96 13.25
C PRO A 236 -31.64 -10.69 13.64
N TYR A 237 -31.69 -12.03 13.65
CA TYR A 237 -32.95 -12.76 13.82
C TYR A 237 -33.03 -13.57 15.11
N HIS A 238 -33.39 -12.89 16.19
CA HIS A 238 -34.12 -13.52 17.29
C HIS A 238 -35.62 -13.23 17.14
N SER A 239 -36.29 -13.86 16.16
CA SER A 239 -37.77 -13.87 16.09
C SER A 239 -38.39 -15.25 15.83
N LYS A 240 -37.62 -16.35 15.90
CA LYS A 240 -38.16 -17.71 15.65
C LYS A 240 -38.17 -18.70 16.81
N TYR A 241 -37.86 -18.27 18.04
CA TYR A 241 -38.05 -19.11 19.23
C TYR A 241 -39.04 -18.44 20.20
N PRO A 242 -40.13 -19.13 20.59
CA PRO A 242 -41.09 -18.58 21.54
C PRO A 242 -40.38 -18.34 22.87
N GLN A 243 -40.70 -17.21 23.51
CA GLN A 243 -40.14 -16.83 24.81
C GLN A 243 -40.28 -17.97 25.82
N GLY A 244 -39.18 -18.66 26.04
CA GLY A 244 -38.98 -19.56 27.17
C GLY A 244 -37.96 -18.91 28.09
N GLN A 245 -38.38 -18.63 29.32
CA GLN A 245 -37.52 -18.22 30.42
C GLN A 245 -36.29 -19.14 30.51
N GLY A 246 -35.15 -18.67 30.02
CA GLY A 246 -33.88 -19.36 30.12
C GLY A 246 -32.82 -18.32 30.42
N ASN A 247 -32.34 -18.30 31.67
CA ASN A 247 -31.21 -17.48 32.08
C ASN A 247 -30.03 -17.64 31.11
N PRO A 248 -29.22 -16.59 30.88
CA PRO A 248 -28.01 -16.70 30.08
C PRO A 248 -27.14 -17.84 30.59
N LYS A 249 -26.76 -18.78 29.70
CA LYS A 249 -25.82 -19.85 30.04
C LYS A 249 -24.42 -19.25 30.15
N VAL A 250 -23.92 -19.18 31.39
CA VAL A 250 -22.54 -18.86 31.75
C VAL A 250 -21.63 -20.00 31.27
N LEU A 251 -20.66 -19.71 30.40
CA LEU A 251 -19.54 -20.62 30.17
C LEU A 251 -18.43 -20.26 31.16
N SER A 252 -18.24 -21.12 32.16
CA SER A 252 -17.13 -21.03 33.11
C SER A 252 -15.92 -21.78 32.57
N PHE A 253 -14.81 -21.09 32.35
CA PHE A 253 -13.52 -21.72 32.11
C PHE A 253 -12.68 -21.63 33.38
N ASP A 254 -12.19 -22.77 33.85
CA ASP A 254 -11.21 -22.86 34.93
C ASP A 254 -9.79 -22.77 34.34
N PHE A 255 -8.99 -21.83 34.83
CA PHE A 255 -7.62 -21.58 34.36
C PHE A 255 -6.72 -22.83 34.47
N ASP A 256 -6.96 -23.70 35.45
CA ASP A 256 -6.17 -24.93 35.67
C ASP A 256 -6.36 -25.99 34.55
N SER A 257 -7.45 -25.89 33.77
CA SER A 257 -7.76 -26.82 32.69
C SER A 257 -7.01 -26.47 31.39
N MET A 258 -6.67 -25.20 31.18
CA MET A 258 -6.01 -24.72 29.96
C MET A 258 -4.54 -25.17 29.87
N GLU A 259 -3.87 -25.35 31.02
CA GLU A 259 -2.46 -25.80 31.08
C GLU A 259 -2.34 -27.32 30.82
N LYS A 260 -3.40 -28.10 31.09
CA LYS A 260 -3.43 -29.55 30.83
C LYS A 260 -3.76 -29.92 29.39
N GLU A 261 -4.55 -29.10 28.68
CA GLU A 261 -4.95 -29.39 27.31
C GLU A 261 -3.86 -29.06 26.27
N TYR A 262 -2.91 -28.16 26.61
CA TYR A 262 -1.77 -27.83 25.73
C TYR A 262 -0.57 -28.80 25.83
N MET A 263 -0.59 -29.75 26.77
CA MET A 263 0.52 -30.69 27.04
C MET A 263 0.11 -32.18 26.95
N GLY A 264 -1.00 -32.50 26.29
CA GLY A 264 -1.53 -33.86 26.18
C GLY A 264 -1.94 -34.25 24.76
N SER A 265 -1.28 -35.26 24.22
CA SER A 265 -1.55 -35.97 22.96
C SER A 265 -3.01 -36.39 22.70
N GLY A 266 -3.40 -36.31 21.42
CA GLY A 266 -4.30 -37.19 20.65
C GLY A 266 -5.40 -38.03 21.33
N GLY A 267 -6.63 -37.92 20.82
CA GLY A 267 -7.65 -38.96 21.02
C GLY A 267 -9.10 -38.49 20.82
N THR A 268 -9.81 -39.25 19.99
CA THR A 268 -11.25 -39.22 19.63
C THR A 268 -12.27 -38.99 20.75
N GLY A 269 -13.35 -38.25 20.47
CA GLY A 269 -14.59 -38.25 21.26
C GLY A 269 -15.77 -37.63 20.50
N ASN A 270 -16.82 -38.43 20.26
CA ASN A 270 -18.10 -38.03 19.66
C ASN A 270 -19.00 -37.28 20.65
N GLY A 271 -19.80 -36.34 20.14
CA GLY A 271 -21.22 -36.20 20.50
C GLY A 271 -21.61 -35.18 21.57
N GLU A 272 -22.63 -34.38 21.21
CA GLU A 272 -23.49 -33.52 22.05
C GLU A 272 -23.00 -32.07 22.26
N ASP A 273 -23.40 -31.25 21.28
CA ASP A 273 -23.17 -29.81 21.10
C ASP A 273 -23.59 -28.97 22.33
N GLY A 274 -22.68 -28.85 23.30
CA GLY A 274 -22.76 -27.93 24.43
C GLY A 274 -22.38 -26.48 24.09
N THR A 275 -22.54 -26.03 22.85
CA THR A 275 -22.14 -24.69 22.40
C THR A 275 -23.15 -23.63 22.86
N ALA A 276 -22.99 -23.13 24.08
CA ALA A 276 -23.66 -21.92 24.54
C ALA A 276 -23.11 -20.69 23.79
N ARG A 277 -23.97 -20.04 23.01
CA ARG A 277 -23.66 -18.81 22.25
C ARG A 277 -24.07 -17.61 23.10
N ILE A 278 -23.14 -16.69 23.37
CA ILE A 278 -23.33 -15.53 24.26
C ILE A 278 -23.30 -14.24 23.42
N SER A 279 -24.22 -13.32 23.68
CA SER A 279 -24.42 -12.05 22.96
C SER A 279 -24.30 -10.86 23.91
N VAL A 280 -23.47 -9.86 23.58
CA VAL A 280 -23.52 -8.52 24.20
C VAL A 280 -24.05 -7.53 23.18
N PRO A 281 -25.20 -6.90 23.42
CA PRO A 281 -25.63 -5.78 22.60
C PRO A 281 -24.57 -4.66 22.69
N GLY A 282 -23.98 -4.26 21.57
CA GLY A 282 -22.99 -3.18 21.54
C GLY A 282 -23.68 -1.86 21.85
N LYS A 283 -23.05 -0.95 22.61
CA LYS A 283 -23.68 0.28 23.14
C LYS A 283 -24.33 1.20 22.07
N CYS A 284 -24.03 1.00 20.79
CA CYS A 284 -24.72 1.67 19.67
C CYS A 284 -25.18 0.70 18.57
N ARG A 285 -25.39 -0.56 18.90
CA ARG A 285 -25.87 -1.57 17.96
C ARG A 285 -26.97 -2.35 18.66
N HIS A 286 -28.14 -1.71 18.76
CA HIS A 286 -29.32 -2.23 19.44
C HIS A 286 -30.54 -2.08 18.53
N MET A 287 -31.40 -3.10 18.51
CA MET A 287 -32.81 -2.88 18.14
C MET A 287 -33.49 -2.17 19.31
N ARG A 288 -34.25 -1.10 19.06
CA ARG A 288 -35.07 -0.47 20.11
C ARG A 288 -36.11 -1.47 20.60
N GLU A 289 -36.26 -1.61 21.91
CA GLU A 289 -37.41 -2.35 22.47
C GLU A 289 -38.71 -1.66 22.02
N GLY A 290 -39.51 -2.35 21.20
CA GLY A 290 -40.81 -1.86 20.72
C GLY A 290 -40.83 -1.28 19.30
N ASP A 291 -39.74 -1.37 18.53
CA ASP A 291 -39.75 -0.98 17.11
C ASP A 291 -40.16 -2.17 16.22
N GLU A 292 -41.35 -2.11 15.62
CA GLU A 292 -41.93 -3.20 14.82
C GLU A 292 -41.17 -3.48 13.51
N ASN A 293 -40.23 -2.60 13.13
CA ASN A 293 -39.53 -2.63 11.84
C ASN A 293 -38.13 -3.26 11.86
N ASN A 294 -37.59 -3.68 13.03
CA ASN A 294 -36.21 -4.20 13.15
C ASN A 294 -35.13 -3.29 12.53
N GLU A 295 -35.28 -1.96 12.60
CA GLU A 295 -34.27 -1.03 12.08
C GLU A 295 -33.03 -1.00 13.01
N TRP A 296 -31.85 -1.17 12.41
CA TRP A 296 -30.58 -1.07 13.13
C TRP A 296 -30.28 0.41 13.44
N HIS A 297 -30.33 0.81 14.71
CA HIS A 297 -29.83 2.11 15.12
C HIS A 297 -28.30 2.10 15.24
N MET A 298 -27.64 2.88 14.40
CA MET A 298 -26.20 3.18 14.47
C MET A 298 -25.95 4.42 15.36
N CYS A 299 -24.76 4.57 15.97
CA CYS A 299 -24.47 5.69 16.90
C CYS A 299 -24.76 7.04 16.24
N THR A 300 -25.26 8.02 17.01
CA THR A 300 -25.09 9.44 16.66
C THR A 300 -23.65 9.90 16.92
N LYS A 301 -23.27 11.08 16.40
CA LYS A 301 -21.99 11.74 16.72
C LYS A 301 -21.78 11.87 18.23
N GLU A 302 -22.81 12.34 18.94
CA GLU A 302 -22.77 12.61 20.38
C GLU A 302 -22.58 11.32 21.18
N GLU A 303 -23.23 10.24 20.76
CA GLU A 303 -23.08 8.92 21.36
C GLU A 303 -21.66 8.38 21.14
N LEU A 304 -21.15 8.44 19.91
CA LEU A 304 -19.78 8.05 19.60
C LEU A 304 -18.76 8.80 20.47
N PHE A 305 -18.89 10.13 20.56
CA PHE A 305 -17.94 10.96 21.31
C PHE A 305 -18.07 10.75 22.82
N ARG A 306 -19.28 10.50 23.33
CA ARG A 306 -19.48 10.05 24.71
C ARG A 306 -18.75 8.73 24.96
N LEU A 307 -18.87 7.75 24.07
CA LEU A 307 -18.21 6.46 24.24
C LEU A 307 -16.68 6.54 24.15
N VAL A 308 -16.14 7.42 23.31
CA VAL A 308 -14.70 7.73 23.27
C VAL A 308 -14.23 8.26 24.63
N ARG A 309 -14.95 9.23 25.20
CA ARG A 309 -14.64 9.80 26.53
C ARG A 309 -14.70 8.78 27.67
N GLU A 310 -15.49 7.73 27.52
CA GLU A 310 -15.68 6.67 28.52
C GLU A 310 -14.78 5.44 28.31
N THR A 311 -13.99 5.40 27.24
CA THR A 311 -13.21 4.20 26.86
C THR A 311 -11.74 4.52 26.83
N ARG A 312 -10.98 3.85 27.70
CA ARG A 312 -9.52 3.98 27.78
C ARG A 312 -8.86 3.73 26.42
N LEU A 313 -7.79 4.46 26.16
CA LEU A 313 -6.93 4.19 25.02
C LEU A 313 -6.25 2.82 25.21
N ILE A 314 -6.08 2.10 24.10
CA ILE A 314 -5.33 0.83 24.05
C ILE A 314 -3.82 1.11 24.12
N TRP A 315 -3.40 2.23 23.55
CA TRP A 315 -2.00 2.69 23.51
C TRP A 315 -1.94 4.19 23.74
N LEU A 316 -0.76 4.69 24.15
CA LEU A 316 -0.50 6.13 24.07
C LEU A 316 -0.56 6.57 22.60
N PRO A 317 -1.11 7.75 22.28
CA PRO A 317 -1.11 8.26 20.91
C PRO A 317 0.31 8.29 20.32
N GLY A 318 0.48 7.67 19.14
CA GLY A 318 1.75 7.55 18.42
C GLY A 318 2.64 6.37 18.84
N GLU A 319 2.39 5.73 19.99
CA GLU A 319 3.28 4.69 20.53
C GLU A 319 3.25 3.39 19.72
N MET A 320 2.05 2.96 19.31
CA MET A 320 1.86 1.69 18.61
C MET A 320 0.68 1.76 17.62
N VAL A 321 0.76 0.98 16.55
CA VAL A 321 -0.36 0.77 15.64
C VAL A 321 -1.40 -0.18 16.24
N SER A 322 -2.67 0.21 16.18
CA SER A 322 -3.82 -0.61 16.53
C SER A 322 -5.00 -0.27 15.64
N TYR A 323 -5.46 -1.27 14.88
CA TYR A 323 -6.57 -1.09 13.94
C TYR A 323 -7.79 -0.47 14.61
N SER A 324 -8.26 0.66 14.09
CA SER A 324 -9.34 1.46 14.69
C SER A 324 -10.33 1.94 13.63
N ASN A 325 -11.52 1.34 13.61
CA ASN A 325 -12.67 1.87 12.87
C ASN A 325 -13.14 3.17 13.53
N THR A 326 -13.20 3.18 14.86
CA THR A 326 -13.53 4.39 15.65
C THR A 326 -12.66 5.58 15.26
N GLY A 327 -11.35 5.37 15.01
CA GLY A 327 -10.47 6.44 14.57
C GLY A 327 -10.89 7.04 13.23
N PHE A 328 -11.34 6.21 12.29
CA PHE A 328 -11.85 6.62 10.99
C PHE A 328 -13.20 7.34 11.09
N ASP A 329 -14.07 6.86 11.95
CA ASP A 329 -15.37 7.48 12.23
C ASP A 329 -15.19 8.91 12.72
N VAL A 330 -14.29 9.09 13.71
CA VAL A 330 -13.91 10.39 14.24
C VAL A 330 -13.22 11.26 13.18
N LEU A 331 -12.37 10.68 12.32
CA LEU A 331 -11.75 11.38 11.19
C LEU A 331 -12.82 11.92 10.23
N GLY A 332 -13.81 11.11 9.86
CA GLY A 332 -14.91 11.54 8.99
C GLY A 332 -15.63 12.79 9.51
N TRP A 333 -15.96 12.80 10.80
CA TRP A 333 -16.55 13.97 11.46
C TRP A 333 -15.66 15.20 11.44
N ALA A 334 -14.35 15.04 11.64
CA ALA A 334 -13.40 16.16 11.58
C ALA A 334 -13.33 16.75 10.16
N LEU A 335 -13.30 15.90 9.13
CA LEU A 335 -13.27 16.34 7.72
C LEU A 335 -14.55 17.07 7.31
N GLN A 336 -15.70 16.56 7.73
CA GLN A 336 -17.00 17.20 7.52
C GLN A 336 -17.08 18.57 8.19
N ASN A 337 -16.66 18.67 9.46
CA ASN A 337 -16.67 19.94 10.17
C ASN A 337 -15.73 20.96 9.52
N PHE A 338 -14.52 20.53 9.12
CA PHE A 338 -13.60 21.38 8.38
C PHE A 338 -14.24 21.87 7.07
N ALA A 339 -14.75 20.95 6.22
CA ALA A 339 -15.33 21.30 4.93
C ALA A 339 -16.51 22.29 5.06
N SER A 340 -17.39 22.05 6.04
CA SER A 340 -18.52 22.93 6.36
C SER A 340 -18.07 24.35 6.77
N SER A 341 -16.97 24.45 7.53
CA SER A 341 -16.37 25.74 7.91
C SER A 341 -15.64 26.44 6.76
N PHE A 342 -14.97 25.67 5.90
CA PHE A 342 -14.09 26.16 4.85
C PHE A 342 -14.86 26.71 3.64
N GLU A 343 -15.96 26.06 3.25
CA GLU A 343 -16.68 26.36 2.01
C GLU A 343 -17.80 27.41 2.15
N ASN A 344 -18.01 27.99 3.33
CA ASN A 344 -19.05 28.97 3.68
C ASN A 344 -20.50 28.46 3.44
N ARG A 345 -21.33 28.49 4.50
CA ARG A 345 -22.66 27.85 4.53
C ARG A 345 -23.77 28.57 3.75
N THR A 346 -23.46 29.57 2.94
CA THR A 346 -24.48 30.49 2.40
C THR A 346 -25.40 29.84 1.36
N GLU A 347 -25.03 28.70 0.78
CA GLU A 347 -25.83 28.00 -0.26
C GLU A 347 -26.01 26.48 -0.03
N LYS A 348 -25.31 25.88 0.93
CA LYS A 348 -25.28 24.41 1.12
C LYS A 348 -25.84 23.98 2.47
N THR A 349 -26.57 22.87 2.49
CA THR A 349 -27.10 22.25 3.71
C THR A 349 -26.00 21.50 4.48
N GLU A 350 -26.21 21.22 5.77
CA GLU A 350 -25.29 20.34 6.56
C GLU A 350 -25.08 18.99 5.88
N GLU A 351 -26.14 18.43 5.32
CA GLU A 351 -26.10 17.17 4.56
C GLU A 351 -25.10 17.20 3.41
N SER A 352 -24.91 18.35 2.76
CA SER A 352 -23.96 18.51 1.65
C SER A 352 -22.51 18.24 2.07
N TYR A 353 -22.20 18.34 3.36
CA TYR A 353 -20.88 18.11 3.93
C TYR A 353 -20.72 16.74 4.59
N HIS A 354 -21.78 15.91 4.63
CA HIS A 354 -21.65 14.52 5.04
C HIS A 354 -20.59 13.83 4.18
N LEU A 355 -19.77 12.97 4.78
CA LEU A 355 -18.63 12.35 4.09
C LEU A 355 -19.05 11.66 2.78
N ARG A 356 -20.20 10.99 2.74
CA ARG A 356 -20.75 10.36 1.53
C ARG A 356 -20.95 11.33 0.37
N ASN A 357 -21.37 12.57 0.66
CA ASN A 357 -21.60 13.61 -0.34
C ASN A 357 -20.31 14.30 -0.75
N LEU A 358 -19.38 14.51 0.20
CA LEU A 358 -18.04 14.97 -0.10
C LEU A 358 -17.33 14.00 -1.05
N LEU A 359 -17.31 12.71 -0.73
CA LEU A 359 -16.68 11.69 -1.58
C LEU A 359 -17.32 11.58 -2.95
N ASN A 360 -18.66 11.66 -3.03
CA ASN A 360 -19.33 11.66 -4.33
C ASN A 360 -18.89 12.84 -5.21
N ARG A 361 -18.85 14.05 -4.64
CA ARG A 361 -18.46 15.28 -5.34
C ARG A 361 -16.98 15.36 -5.68
N ASP A 362 -16.13 14.98 -4.73
CA ASP A 362 -14.69 15.25 -4.78
C ASP A 362 -13.87 14.08 -5.31
N VAL A 363 -14.43 12.86 -5.27
CA VAL A 363 -13.75 11.64 -5.70
C VAL A 363 -14.52 10.91 -6.77
N PHE A 364 -15.79 10.55 -6.54
CA PHE A 364 -16.48 9.64 -7.45
C PHE A 364 -16.79 10.30 -8.79
N GLN A 365 -17.35 11.51 -8.78
CA GLN A 365 -17.64 12.24 -10.01
C GLN A 365 -16.37 12.58 -10.82
N PRO A 366 -15.29 13.15 -10.23
CA PRO A 366 -14.08 13.46 -10.99
C PRO A 366 -13.37 12.24 -11.57
N LEU A 367 -13.46 11.08 -10.91
CA LEU A 367 -12.84 9.83 -11.37
C LEU A 367 -13.77 8.95 -12.20
N GLY A 368 -15.01 9.38 -12.45
CA GLY A 368 -16.00 8.58 -13.18
C GLY A 368 -16.36 7.26 -12.48
N MET A 369 -16.34 7.22 -11.15
CA MET A 369 -16.73 6.07 -10.32
C MET A 369 -18.27 6.02 -10.16
N ASN A 370 -18.97 5.84 -11.28
CA ASN A 370 -20.42 6.05 -11.38
C ASN A 370 -21.27 4.97 -10.69
N SER A 371 -20.67 3.90 -10.19
CA SER A 371 -21.33 2.81 -9.45
C SER A 371 -20.79 2.67 -8.02
N SER A 372 -20.18 3.74 -7.50
CA SER A 372 -19.66 3.83 -6.13
C SER A 372 -20.54 4.75 -5.30
N PHE A 373 -20.97 4.28 -4.13
CA PHE A 373 -21.94 4.98 -3.30
C PHE A 373 -21.92 4.47 -1.85
N PHE A 374 -22.70 5.12 -1.00
CA PHE A 374 -23.06 4.70 0.36
C PHE A 374 -24.56 4.43 0.43
N HIS A 375 -25.05 3.77 1.48
CA HIS A 375 -26.48 3.52 1.66
C HIS A 375 -27.29 4.84 1.57
N PRO A 376 -28.49 4.85 0.93
CA PRO A 376 -29.22 3.72 0.34
C PRO A 376 -28.74 3.28 -1.04
N ILE A 377 -29.03 2.03 -1.40
CA ILE A 377 -28.70 1.48 -2.73
C ILE A 377 -29.56 2.19 -3.80
N PRO A 378 -28.95 2.88 -4.79
CA PRO A 378 -29.69 3.52 -5.87
C PRO A 378 -30.51 2.53 -6.69
N GLU A 379 -31.76 2.87 -7.00
CA GLU A 379 -32.70 1.95 -7.68
C GLU A 379 -32.13 1.38 -8.99
N HIS A 380 -31.50 2.24 -9.80
CA HIS A 380 -30.91 1.87 -11.08
C HIS A 380 -29.66 0.97 -10.96
N LEU A 381 -29.10 0.78 -9.75
CA LEU A 381 -27.93 -0.06 -9.48
C LEU A 381 -28.29 -1.39 -8.82
N LYS A 382 -29.52 -1.58 -8.32
CA LYS A 382 -29.94 -2.80 -7.60
C LYS A 382 -29.69 -4.09 -8.39
N SER A 383 -29.85 -4.07 -9.70
CA SER A 383 -29.61 -5.25 -10.56
C SER A 383 -28.14 -5.67 -10.67
N LYS A 384 -27.20 -4.78 -10.35
CA LYS A 384 -25.76 -5.03 -10.38
C LYS A 384 -25.20 -5.45 -9.01
N MET A 385 -25.99 -5.35 -7.95
CA MET A 385 -25.58 -5.64 -6.57
C MET A 385 -25.26 -7.10 -6.36
N THR A 386 -24.06 -7.39 -5.88
CA THR A 386 -23.73 -8.73 -5.41
C THR A 386 -24.41 -9.01 -4.08
N VAL A 387 -25.15 -10.12 -4.05
CA VAL A 387 -25.90 -10.56 -2.87
C VAL A 387 -25.29 -11.87 -2.37
N PRO A 388 -24.54 -11.85 -1.25
CA PRO A 388 -23.99 -13.05 -0.66
C PRO A 388 -25.11 -13.89 -0.06
N ARG A 389 -24.79 -15.13 0.31
CA ARG A 389 -25.70 -15.99 1.08
C ARG A 389 -25.83 -15.61 2.56
N SER A 390 -25.26 -14.46 2.95
CA SER A 390 -25.42 -13.89 4.28
C SER A 390 -26.64 -12.97 4.35
N GLU A 391 -27.47 -13.17 5.36
CA GLU A 391 -28.71 -12.41 5.55
C GLU A 391 -28.42 -10.96 6.00
N HIS A 392 -29.16 -9.98 5.45
CA HIS A 392 -29.13 -8.55 5.80
C HIS A 392 -27.82 -7.78 5.61
N MET A 393 -26.82 -8.39 4.98
CA MET A 393 -25.50 -7.74 4.85
C MET A 393 -25.42 -6.74 3.69
N VAL A 394 -26.23 -6.92 2.65
CA VAL A 394 -26.23 -6.08 1.45
C VAL A 394 -26.88 -4.73 1.71
N ASP A 395 -27.95 -4.73 2.48
CA ASP A 395 -28.81 -3.60 2.82
C ASP A 395 -28.44 -2.95 4.16
N LEU A 396 -27.45 -3.49 4.87
CA LEU A 396 -26.95 -2.92 6.12
C LEU A 396 -26.60 -1.44 5.95
N ASP A 397 -27.22 -0.58 6.75
CA ASP A 397 -26.89 0.84 6.84
C ASP A 397 -25.89 1.04 7.98
N PHE A 398 -24.76 1.68 7.67
CA PHE A 398 -23.73 2.02 8.66
C PHE A 398 -24.00 3.37 9.33
N GLY A 399 -24.89 4.17 8.76
CA GLY A 399 -25.13 5.53 9.19
C GLY A 399 -23.90 6.43 9.02
N GLU A 400 -24.11 7.71 9.25
CA GLU A 400 -23.06 8.73 9.09
C GLU A 400 -21.85 8.49 10.01
N ALA A 401 -22.09 7.95 11.20
CA ALA A 401 -21.02 7.73 12.18
C ALA A 401 -20.04 6.62 11.78
N TYR A 402 -20.44 5.62 10.99
CA TYR A 402 -19.60 4.45 10.70
C TYR A 402 -19.28 4.27 9.20
N ASP A 403 -19.94 5.05 8.34
CA ASP A 403 -19.60 5.18 6.92
C ASP A 403 -18.10 5.39 6.67
N PRO A 404 -17.39 6.30 7.38
CA PRO A 404 -15.98 6.58 7.12
C PRO A 404 -15.06 5.36 7.27
N ALA A 405 -15.45 4.38 8.10
CA ALA A 405 -14.67 3.18 8.33
C ALA A 405 -14.96 2.07 7.31
N GLY A 406 -16.17 2.00 6.73
CA GLY A 406 -16.52 0.83 5.93
C GLY A 406 -17.80 0.85 5.10
N GLY A 407 -18.47 2.00 4.94
CA GLY A 407 -19.82 2.07 4.38
C GLY A 407 -19.92 1.97 2.85
N MET A 408 -18.80 1.95 2.11
CA MET A 408 -18.85 2.05 0.64
C MET A 408 -19.25 0.75 -0.06
N TYR A 409 -19.99 0.95 -1.14
CA TYR A 409 -20.18 0.01 -2.24
C TYR A 409 -19.37 0.49 -3.44
N SER A 410 -18.80 -0.43 -4.21
CA SER A 410 -18.08 -0.10 -5.43
C SER A 410 -17.97 -1.30 -6.38
N THR A 411 -17.36 -1.10 -7.53
CA THR A 411 -17.10 -2.12 -8.55
C THR A 411 -15.61 -2.24 -8.83
N ALA A 412 -15.18 -3.33 -9.46
CA ALA A 412 -13.78 -3.44 -9.91
C ALA A 412 -13.41 -2.33 -10.91
N SER A 413 -14.33 -1.96 -11.82
CA SER A 413 -14.13 -0.85 -12.76
C SER A 413 -13.93 0.51 -12.08
N ASP A 414 -14.75 0.82 -11.08
CA ASP A 414 -14.67 2.12 -10.41
C ASP A 414 -13.38 2.23 -9.58
N VAL A 415 -13.04 1.19 -8.83
CA VAL A 415 -11.80 1.17 -8.04
C VAL A 415 -10.57 1.23 -8.95
N ASN A 416 -10.62 0.64 -10.15
CA ASN A 416 -9.54 0.80 -11.14
C ASN A 416 -9.33 2.27 -11.55
N ASN A 417 -10.40 3.07 -11.71
CA ASN A 417 -10.24 4.50 -12.03
C ASN A 417 -9.52 5.25 -10.91
N PHE A 418 -9.83 4.90 -9.66
CA PHE A 418 -9.07 5.40 -8.51
C PHE A 418 -7.60 4.97 -8.54
N LEU A 419 -7.33 3.68 -8.75
CA LEU A 419 -5.95 3.17 -8.85
C LEU A 419 -5.19 3.84 -9.99
N LEU A 420 -5.79 4.03 -11.17
CA LEU A 420 -5.18 4.78 -12.28
C LEU A 420 -4.82 6.20 -11.88
N SER A 421 -5.72 6.89 -11.19
CA SER A 421 -5.49 8.28 -10.79
C SER A 421 -4.31 8.45 -9.85
N ILE A 422 -4.05 7.47 -8.97
CA ILE A 422 -2.94 7.53 -7.99
C ILE A 422 -1.66 6.84 -8.49
N LEU A 423 -1.79 5.98 -9.50
CA LEU A 423 -0.67 5.30 -10.12
C LEU A 423 -0.19 5.99 -11.39
N SER A 424 -0.86 7.02 -11.91
CA SER A 424 -0.49 7.78 -13.13
C SER A 424 0.79 8.60 -12.94
N PRO A 425 1.63 8.81 -14.00
CA PRO A 425 2.83 9.65 -13.88
C PRO A 425 2.46 11.09 -13.54
N GLU A 426 1.33 11.53 -14.07
CA GLU A 426 0.66 12.77 -13.75
C GLU A 426 -0.61 12.43 -12.97
N PRO A 427 -0.57 12.44 -11.62
CA PRO A 427 -1.74 12.17 -10.80
C PRO A 427 -2.85 13.18 -11.08
N THR A 428 -4.07 12.67 -11.25
CA THR A 428 -5.21 13.53 -11.67
C THR A 428 -6.05 14.04 -10.50
N ILE A 429 -5.89 13.47 -9.30
CA ILE A 429 -6.74 13.77 -8.14
C ILE A 429 -6.04 14.53 -7.01
N LEU A 430 -4.74 14.28 -6.76
CA LEU A 430 -3.98 14.92 -5.71
C LEU A 430 -2.79 15.68 -6.28
N ASN A 431 -2.32 16.69 -5.56
CA ASN A 431 -1.02 17.29 -5.85
C ASN A 431 0.08 16.20 -5.80
N PRO A 432 1.02 16.15 -6.76
CA PRO A 432 2.05 15.12 -6.79
C PRO A 432 2.86 15.02 -5.49
N THR A 433 3.09 16.14 -4.78
CA THR A 433 3.80 16.13 -3.49
C THR A 433 2.97 15.49 -2.38
N THR A 434 1.67 15.79 -2.35
CA THR A 434 0.73 15.18 -1.39
C THR A 434 0.63 13.67 -1.61
N LEU A 435 0.51 13.23 -2.87
CA LEU A 435 0.52 11.81 -3.22
C LEU A 435 1.82 11.11 -2.78
N ARG A 436 2.99 11.68 -3.10
CA ARG A 436 4.29 11.12 -2.68
C ARG A 436 4.41 11.02 -1.16
N ASN A 437 3.84 11.96 -0.41
CA ASN A 437 3.81 11.89 1.05
C ASN A 437 2.81 10.84 1.56
N TRP A 438 1.69 10.65 0.87
CA TRP A 438 0.67 9.66 1.21
C TRP A 438 1.19 8.22 1.16
N PHE A 439 2.10 7.93 0.22
CA PHE A 439 2.74 6.61 0.10
C PHE A 439 3.91 6.39 1.07
N LYS A 440 4.21 7.33 1.97
CA LYS A 440 5.21 7.09 3.02
C LYS A 440 4.59 6.27 4.16
N PRO A 441 5.32 5.31 4.74
CA PRO A 441 4.88 4.63 5.96
C PRO A 441 4.80 5.65 7.10
N SER A 442 3.73 5.59 7.90
CA SER A 442 3.53 6.37 9.12
C SER A 442 4.14 5.65 10.34
N PHE A 443 4.14 4.31 10.32
CA PHE A 443 4.69 3.48 11.37
C PHE A 443 5.33 2.22 10.80
N ARG A 444 6.47 1.81 11.33
CA ARG A 444 7.15 0.57 10.93
C ARG A 444 7.06 -0.47 12.04
N LEU A 445 6.62 -1.67 11.71
CA LEU A 445 6.51 -2.74 12.71
C LEU A 445 7.89 -3.28 13.10
N PRO A 446 8.06 -3.75 14.35
CA PRO A 446 9.32 -4.36 14.82
C PRO A 446 9.78 -5.60 14.02
N ASN A 447 8.89 -6.23 13.26
CA ASN A 447 9.22 -7.37 12.40
C ASN A 447 10.14 -6.99 11.21
N GLY A 448 10.31 -5.69 10.93
CA GLY A 448 11.11 -5.17 9.84
C GLY A 448 10.45 -5.26 8.45
N LEU A 449 9.52 -6.20 8.26
CA LEU A 449 8.89 -6.54 6.97
C LEU A 449 7.62 -5.75 6.67
N SER A 450 6.89 -5.34 7.71
CA SER A 450 5.58 -4.69 7.57
C SER A 450 5.63 -3.25 8.07
N SER A 451 4.85 -2.39 7.45
CA SER A 451 4.63 -1.00 7.86
C SER A 451 3.16 -0.63 7.68
N VAL A 452 2.73 0.40 8.37
CA VAL A 452 1.40 1.01 8.23
C VAL A 452 1.60 2.41 7.69
N GLY A 453 0.86 2.75 6.63
CA GLY A 453 0.73 4.09 6.07
C GLY A 453 -0.51 4.78 6.62
N ILE A 454 -1.22 5.52 5.78
CA ILE A 454 -2.47 6.21 6.15
C ILE A 454 -3.50 5.94 5.07
N PRO A 455 -4.25 4.83 5.02
CA PRO A 455 -4.26 3.67 5.92
C PRO A 455 -3.52 2.45 5.34
N TRP A 456 -2.56 2.64 4.45
CA TRP A 456 -1.95 1.54 3.70
C TRP A 456 -1.37 0.44 4.61
N GLU A 457 -1.70 -0.81 4.31
CA GLU A 457 -1.04 -2.01 4.83
C GLU A 457 0.15 -2.28 3.90
N ILE A 458 1.38 -2.06 4.36
CA ILE A 458 2.57 -2.06 3.51
C ILE A 458 3.46 -3.25 3.87
N GLU A 459 3.82 -4.04 2.87
CA GLU A 459 4.68 -5.21 3.05
C GLU A 459 5.87 -5.20 2.10
N SER A 460 7.06 -5.43 2.63
CA SER A 460 8.25 -5.69 1.84
C SER A 460 8.20 -7.11 1.26
N ARG A 461 8.02 -7.22 -0.05
CA ARG A 461 7.88 -8.51 -0.76
C ARG A 461 9.01 -8.71 -1.76
N GLN A 462 9.65 -9.86 -1.67
CA GLN A 462 10.66 -10.28 -2.64
C GLN A 462 10.00 -11.15 -3.72
N TYR A 463 10.21 -10.78 -4.98
CA TYR A 463 9.69 -11.54 -6.12
C TYR A 463 10.82 -12.27 -6.85
N PRO A 464 10.63 -13.51 -7.33
CA PRO A 464 11.64 -14.21 -8.12
C PRO A 464 12.03 -13.43 -9.38
N SER A 465 13.30 -13.52 -9.77
CA SER A 465 13.81 -12.96 -11.02
C SER A 465 14.55 -14.03 -11.81
N SER A 466 14.40 -14.05 -13.13
CA SER A 466 15.12 -15.00 -14.00
C SER A 466 16.66 -14.87 -13.91
N ALA A 467 17.15 -13.71 -13.49
CA ALA A 467 18.58 -13.40 -13.40
C ALA A 467 19.23 -13.69 -12.02
N LEU A 468 18.46 -13.93 -10.95
CA LEU A 468 18.98 -13.99 -9.57
C LEU A 468 18.26 -15.04 -8.72
N MET A 469 19.01 -15.71 -7.83
CA MET A 469 18.46 -16.62 -6.80
C MET A 469 17.47 -15.92 -5.84
N GLN A 470 17.49 -14.58 -5.80
CA GLN A 470 16.70 -13.70 -4.95
C GLN A 470 16.45 -12.41 -5.75
N GLY A 471 15.22 -12.17 -6.22
CA GLY A 471 14.90 -10.98 -7.02
C GLY A 471 14.71 -9.71 -6.18
N PRO A 472 14.12 -8.65 -6.75
CA PRO A 472 14.04 -7.34 -6.10
C PRO A 472 13.03 -7.39 -4.95
N VAL A 473 13.19 -6.48 -4.00
CA VAL A 473 12.20 -6.23 -2.95
C VAL A 473 11.38 -5.02 -3.36
N TYR A 474 10.07 -5.20 -3.46
CA TYR A 474 9.09 -4.13 -3.67
C TYR A 474 8.30 -3.89 -2.39
N GLN A 475 7.82 -2.66 -2.20
CA GLN A 475 6.78 -2.40 -1.20
C GLN A 475 5.42 -2.66 -1.85
N LEU A 476 4.73 -3.68 -1.35
CA LEU A 476 3.34 -3.94 -1.72
C LEU A 476 2.46 -3.08 -0.83
N TYR A 477 1.76 -2.13 -1.44
CA TYR A 477 0.75 -1.33 -0.75
C TYR A 477 -0.58 -2.04 -0.88
N GLY A 478 -1.28 -2.23 0.22
CA GLY A 478 -2.57 -2.91 0.25
C GLY A 478 -3.57 -2.26 1.19
N LYS A 479 -4.85 -2.62 1.01
CA LYS A 479 -5.87 -2.44 2.03
C LYS A 479 -6.90 -3.55 1.91
N GLY A 480 -7.00 -4.37 2.96
CA GLY A 480 -8.07 -5.35 3.11
C GLY A 480 -9.38 -4.73 3.60
N GLY A 481 -10.48 -5.39 3.24
CA GLY A 481 -11.83 -5.11 3.69
C GLY A 481 -12.56 -6.41 3.99
N ALA A 482 -13.20 -6.46 5.16
CA ALA A 482 -13.97 -7.62 5.59
C ALA A 482 -15.26 -7.16 6.26
N LEU A 483 -16.36 -7.72 5.75
CA LEU A 483 -17.68 -7.73 6.35
C LEU A 483 -18.25 -9.13 6.16
N PRO A 484 -19.18 -9.58 7.01
CA PRO A 484 -19.89 -10.82 6.73
C PRO A 484 -20.48 -10.81 5.33
N GLY A 485 -20.22 -11.88 4.59
CA GLY A 485 -20.68 -12.00 3.22
C GLY A 485 -19.84 -11.27 2.17
N HIS A 486 -19.03 -10.25 2.52
CA HIS A 486 -18.25 -9.47 1.55
C HIS A 486 -16.81 -9.23 2.01
N TYR A 487 -15.87 -9.63 1.18
CA TYR A 487 -14.45 -9.40 1.38
C TYR A 487 -13.87 -8.68 0.17
N SER A 488 -12.88 -7.84 0.41
CA SER A 488 -12.24 -7.05 -0.63
C SER A 488 -10.78 -6.83 -0.32
N HIS A 489 -9.96 -6.70 -1.35
CA HIS A 489 -8.58 -6.26 -1.23
C HIS A 489 -8.25 -5.37 -2.43
N ILE A 490 -7.56 -4.26 -2.17
CA ILE A 490 -6.88 -3.50 -3.21
C ILE A 490 -5.39 -3.49 -2.90
N SER A 491 -4.56 -3.64 -3.92
CA SER A 491 -3.11 -3.54 -3.75
C SER A 491 -2.39 -3.08 -5.00
N PHE A 492 -1.19 -2.55 -4.85
CA PHE A 492 -0.39 -2.05 -5.96
C PHE A 492 1.09 -1.99 -5.63
N ILE A 493 1.90 -1.90 -6.68
CA ILE A 493 3.35 -1.62 -6.61
C ILE A 493 3.57 -0.36 -7.45
N PRO A 494 3.73 0.82 -6.82
CA PRO A 494 3.89 2.08 -7.54
C PRO A 494 5.04 2.06 -8.54
N GLU A 495 6.14 1.40 -8.19
CA GLU A 495 7.35 1.28 -9.02
C GLU A 495 7.15 0.44 -10.28
N LEU A 496 6.03 -0.29 -10.40
CA LEU A 496 5.65 -1.06 -11.57
C LEU A 496 4.36 -0.55 -12.22
N GLY A 497 3.80 0.57 -11.74
CA GLY A 497 2.68 1.25 -12.38
C GLY A 497 1.36 0.46 -12.45
N TYR A 498 1.17 -0.59 -11.64
CA TYR A 498 -0.05 -1.39 -11.67
C TYR A 498 -0.67 -1.62 -10.30
N GLY A 499 -1.98 -1.86 -10.31
CA GLY A 499 -2.76 -2.25 -9.15
C GLY A 499 -3.73 -3.39 -9.45
N VAL A 500 -4.15 -4.05 -8.37
CA VAL A 500 -5.03 -5.21 -8.33
C VAL A 500 -6.23 -4.87 -7.47
N VAL A 501 -7.42 -5.25 -7.95
CA VAL A 501 -8.68 -5.19 -7.20
C VAL A 501 -9.23 -6.60 -7.11
N ALA A 502 -9.44 -7.08 -5.89
CA ALA A 502 -10.03 -8.39 -5.61
C ALA A 502 -11.28 -8.22 -4.74
N LEU A 503 -12.44 -8.62 -5.25
CA LEU A 503 -13.73 -8.50 -4.56
C LEU A 503 -14.39 -9.88 -4.48
N VAL A 504 -14.93 -10.21 -3.31
CA VAL A 504 -15.51 -11.52 -3.01
C VAL A 504 -16.85 -11.33 -2.30
N ALA A 505 -17.87 -12.05 -2.75
CA ALA A 505 -19.14 -12.24 -2.06
C ALA A 505 -19.32 -13.74 -1.73
N ILE A 506 -19.55 -14.06 -0.46
CA ILE A 506 -19.57 -15.45 0.03
C ILE A 506 -20.82 -16.19 -0.41
N GLY A 507 -20.62 -17.42 -0.89
CA GLY A 507 -21.68 -18.35 -1.31
C GLY A 507 -22.05 -19.42 -0.30
N SER A 508 -21.35 -19.48 0.84
CA SER A 508 -21.62 -20.41 1.95
C SER A 508 -22.89 -20.04 2.71
N GLU A 509 -23.59 -21.04 3.25
CA GLU A 509 -24.84 -20.81 4.00
C GLU A 509 -24.59 -20.07 5.32
N GLN A 510 -25.57 -19.27 5.76
CA GLN A 510 -25.48 -18.47 6.99
C GLN A 510 -25.00 -19.28 8.20
N GLY A 511 -25.49 -20.51 8.38
CA GLY A 511 -25.09 -21.40 9.47
C GLY A 511 -23.62 -21.87 9.43
N ASP A 512 -22.98 -21.87 8.27
CA ASP A 512 -21.54 -22.14 8.13
C ASP A 512 -20.70 -20.90 8.43
N ILE A 513 -21.18 -19.74 7.98
CA ILE A 513 -20.59 -18.43 8.28
C ILE A 513 -20.59 -18.19 9.80
N ASP A 514 -21.70 -18.46 10.47
CA ASP A 514 -21.84 -18.28 11.92
C ASP A 514 -20.91 -19.20 12.74
N ARG A 515 -20.55 -20.35 12.20
CA ARG A 515 -19.65 -21.32 12.85
C ARG A 515 -18.17 -21.01 12.59
N GLY A 516 -17.85 -19.97 11.80
CA GLY A 516 -16.47 -19.68 11.38
C GLY A 516 -15.84 -20.81 10.56
N ALA A 517 -16.65 -21.75 10.07
CA ALA A 517 -16.20 -22.98 9.42
C ALA A 517 -16.01 -22.83 7.91
N VAL A 518 -15.98 -21.58 7.41
CA VAL A 518 -16.06 -21.29 5.98
C VAL A 518 -14.70 -21.45 5.32
N LYS A 519 -14.66 -22.18 4.20
CA LYS A 519 -13.56 -22.05 3.22
C LYS A 519 -13.82 -20.81 2.37
N GLU A 520 -13.52 -19.65 2.91
CA GLU A 520 -13.70 -18.37 2.23
C GLU A 520 -12.63 -18.20 1.14
N SER A 521 -13.03 -17.68 -0.02
CA SER A 521 -12.06 -17.18 -1.00
C SER A 521 -11.40 -15.93 -0.43
N ASN A 522 -10.09 -15.99 -0.16
CA ASN A 522 -9.37 -14.89 0.45
C ASN A 522 -8.88 -13.90 -0.64
N PRO A 523 -9.35 -12.63 -0.65
CA PRO A 523 -8.94 -11.64 -1.64
C PRO A 523 -7.45 -11.28 -1.56
N ASP A 524 -6.82 -11.37 -0.39
CA ASP A 524 -5.37 -11.14 -0.23
C ASP A 524 -4.58 -12.23 -0.97
N LEU A 525 -4.96 -13.50 -0.81
CA LEU A 525 -4.34 -14.62 -1.52
C LEU A 525 -4.57 -14.57 -3.03
N LEU A 526 -5.77 -14.14 -3.45
CA LEU A 526 -6.06 -13.89 -4.86
C LEU A 526 -5.15 -12.79 -5.43
N SER A 527 -4.91 -11.73 -4.66
CA SER A 527 -3.97 -10.68 -5.03
C SER A 527 -2.52 -11.19 -5.10
N ASP A 528 -2.09 -11.99 -4.13
CA ASP A 528 -0.76 -12.62 -4.12
C ASP A 528 -0.53 -13.50 -5.36
N ILE A 529 -1.54 -14.25 -5.80
CA ILE A 529 -1.48 -15.03 -7.05
C ILE A 529 -1.22 -14.12 -8.26
N VAL A 530 -1.91 -12.99 -8.33
CA VAL A 530 -1.77 -12.00 -9.41
C VAL A 530 -0.37 -11.37 -9.38
N HIS A 531 0.06 -10.83 -8.23
CA HIS A 531 1.38 -10.22 -8.08
C HIS A 531 2.50 -11.22 -8.39
N GLY A 532 2.38 -12.47 -7.93
CA GLY A 532 3.34 -13.54 -8.18
C GLY A 532 3.50 -13.91 -9.67
N GLU A 533 2.49 -13.63 -10.51
CA GLU A 533 2.57 -13.84 -11.96
C GLU A 533 2.99 -12.59 -12.74
N LEU A 534 2.61 -11.39 -12.28
CA LEU A 534 2.78 -10.15 -13.05
C LEU A 534 4.08 -9.38 -12.75
N VAL A 535 4.66 -9.49 -11.54
CA VAL A 535 5.85 -8.70 -11.19
C VAL A 535 7.03 -8.98 -12.12
N ALA A 536 7.34 -10.26 -12.36
CA ALA A 536 8.48 -10.64 -13.21
C ALA A 536 8.36 -10.09 -14.66
N PRO A 537 7.25 -10.32 -15.39
CA PRO A 537 7.13 -9.80 -16.75
C PRO A 537 6.99 -8.28 -16.83
N LEU A 538 6.34 -7.62 -15.88
CA LEU A 538 6.30 -6.16 -15.84
C LEU A 538 7.69 -5.57 -15.62
N ARG A 539 8.49 -6.18 -14.75
CA ARG A 539 9.89 -5.79 -14.56
C ARG A 539 10.73 -6.02 -15.82
N GLU A 540 10.52 -7.13 -16.52
CA GLU A 540 11.22 -7.40 -17.78
C GLU A 540 10.87 -6.36 -18.85
N ALA A 541 9.59 -5.99 -18.97
CA ALA A 541 9.14 -4.92 -19.86
C ALA A 541 9.77 -3.57 -19.48
N TYR A 542 9.75 -3.24 -18.19
CA TYR A 542 10.35 -2.02 -17.64
C TYR A 542 11.86 -1.94 -17.93
N THR A 543 12.63 -2.97 -17.57
CA THR A 543 14.08 -2.99 -17.80
C THR A 543 14.44 -3.02 -19.29
N SER A 544 13.63 -3.66 -20.13
CA SER A 544 13.79 -3.61 -21.59
C SER A 544 13.56 -2.20 -22.13
N TYR A 545 12.61 -1.46 -21.56
CA TYR A 545 12.37 -0.07 -21.89
C TYR A 545 13.53 0.84 -21.48
N LEU A 546 14.00 0.74 -20.24
CA LEU A 546 15.19 1.47 -19.77
C LEU A 546 16.42 1.19 -20.64
N ARG A 547 16.62 -0.07 -21.03
CA ARG A 547 17.71 -0.47 -21.93
C ARG A 547 17.61 0.26 -23.27
N LYS A 548 16.42 0.36 -23.84
CA LYS A 548 16.20 1.05 -25.12
C LYS A 548 16.48 2.55 -25.02
N LEU A 549 16.04 3.20 -23.94
CA LEU A 549 16.23 4.64 -23.76
C LEU A 549 17.68 4.98 -23.41
N TYR A 550 18.19 4.46 -22.30
CA TYR A 550 19.33 5.03 -21.61
C TYR A 550 20.62 4.22 -21.75
N VAL A 551 20.54 2.90 -21.95
CA VAL A 551 21.75 2.06 -22.10
C VAL A 551 22.45 2.37 -23.42
N GLY A 552 23.78 2.49 -23.35
CA GLY A 552 24.61 2.73 -24.51
C GLY A 552 25.94 3.40 -24.17
N THR A 553 26.74 3.59 -25.21
CA THR A 553 27.96 4.41 -25.15
C THR A 553 27.64 5.80 -25.66
N TYR A 554 28.04 6.82 -24.91
CA TYR A 554 27.91 8.23 -25.26
C TYR A 554 29.31 8.83 -25.47
N ILE A 555 29.46 9.63 -26.51
CA ILE A 555 30.73 10.19 -26.95
C ILE A 555 30.65 11.72 -26.91
N GLN A 556 31.63 12.36 -26.28
CA GLN A 556 31.71 13.82 -26.21
C GLN A 556 32.04 14.38 -27.60
N SER A 557 31.15 15.20 -28.16
CA SER A 557 31.42 15.91 -29.42
C SER A 557 32.45 17.02 -29.20
N SER A 558 33.40 17.18 -30.11
CA SER A 558 34.07 18.48 -30.25
C SER A 558 33.08 19.55 -30.71
N PRO A 559 33.31 20.85 -30.43
CA PRO A 559 32.31 21.93 -30.60
C PRO A 559 31.88 22.27 -32.05
N SER A 560 32.01 21.37 -33.03
CA SER A 560 31.68 21.66 -34.44
C SER A 560 30.93 20.49 -35.11
N PRO A 561 29.68 20.71 -35.58
CA PRO A 561 28.83 19.66 -36.16
C PRO A 561 29.28 19.10 -37.52
N SER A 562 30.42 19.52 -38.07
CA SER A 562 30.83 19.26 -39.46
C SER A 562 32.12 18.45 -39.61
N ALA A 563 32.75 17.98 -38.54
CA ALA A 563 33.96 17.18 -38.63
C ALA A 563 33.65 15.69 -38.58
N ALA A 564 33.98 14.98 -39.67
CA ALA A 564 33.89 13.53 -39.77
C ALA A 564 34.61 12.85 -38.58
N PHE A 565 33.93 11.88 -37.97
CA PHE A 565 34.42 11.06 -36.86
C PHE A 565 35.56 10.14 -37.31
N THR A 566 36.78 10.65 -37.35
CA THR A 566 37.98 9.84 -37.57
C THR A 566 39.10 10.26 -36.62
N SER A 567 39.19 9.63 -35.45
CA SER A 567 40.44 9.19 -34.77
C SER A 567 40.20 8.89 -33.28
N GLU A 568 40.76 7.77 -32.81
CA GLU A 568 40.49 7.07 -31.55
C GLU A 568 41.06 7.71 -30.26
N LEU A 569 41.60 8.92 -30.25
CA LEU A 569 42.56 9.31 -29.19
C LEU A 569 42.27 10.58 -28.36
N ALA A 570 41.10 11.22 -28.46
CA ALA A 570 40.76 12.34 -27.57
C ALA A 570 39.24 12.55 -27.34
N GLN A 571 38.43 11.51 -27.48
CA GLN A 571 36.99 11.64 -27.31
C GLN A 571 36.60 11.29 -25.87
N GLY A 572 35.98 12.23 -25.17
CA GLY A 572 35.32 11.91 -23.90
C GLY A 572 34.27 10.83 -24.11
N LYS A 573 34.11 9.94 -23.14
CA LYS A 573 33.24 8.77 -23.23
C LYS A 573 32.45 8.59 -21.93
N ALA A 574 31.15 8.34 -22.06
CA ALA A 574 30.33 7.83 -20.97
C ALA A 574 29.68 6.50 -21.37
N ILE A 575 29.52 5.58 -20.41
CA ILE A 575 28.91 4.26 -20.63
C ILE A 575 27.82 4.09 -19.59
N ILE A 576 26.61 3.77 -20.06
CA ILE A 576 25.49 3.41 -19.21
C ILE A 576 25.09 1.97 -19.50
N SER A 577 24.95 1.17 -18.45
CA SER A 577 24.45 -0.20 -18.48
C SER A 577 23.32 -0.42 -17.48
N LEU A 578 22.83 -1.66 -17.42
CA LEU A 578 21.92 -2.14 -16.38
C LEU A 578 22.67 -3.17 -15.52
N ASP A 579 22.61 -3.01 -14.19
CA ASP A 579 23.14 -4.03 -13.28
C ASP A 579 22.27 -5.31 -13.30
N SER A 580 22.70 -6.34 -12.58
CA SER A 580 21.96 -7.60 -12.46
C SER A 580 20.59 -7.46 -11.78
N ASN A 581 20.34 -6.33 -11.12
CA ASN A 581 19.06 -5.96 -10.53
C ASN A 581 18.26 -4.99 -11.44
N GLY A 582 18.70 -4.74 -12.67
CA GLY A 582 18.00 -3.86 -13.59
C GLY A 582 18.01 -2.38 -13.19
N PHE A 583 18.94 -1.95 -12.32
CA PHE A 583 19.19 -0.52 -12.08
C PHE A 583 20.14 0.01 -13.15
N LEU A 584 19.90 1.25 -13.59
CA LEU A 584 20.85 1.97 -14.44
C LEU A 584 22.15 2.23 -13.68
N VAL A 585 23.27 1.98 -14.34
CA VAL A 585 24.62 2.22 -13.82
C VAL A 585 25.39 3.04 -14.83
N LEU A 586 25.99 4.12 -14.37
CA LEU A 586 27.06 4.82 -15.07
C LEU A 586 28.36 4.04 -14.81
N ASP A 587 28.78 3.23 -15.77
CA ASP A 587 30.02 2.44 -15.67
C ASP A 587 31.26 3.31 -15.84
N SER A 588 31.13 4.35 -16.66
CA SER A 588 32.23 5.25 -16.97
C SER A 588 31.69 6.62 -17.36
N LEU A 589 32.39 7.68 -16.95
CA LEU A 589 32.29 9.02 -17.53
C LEU A 589 33.67 9.63 -17.46
N VAL A 590 34.31 9.75 -18.62
CA VAL A 590 35.64 10.33 -18.82
C VAL A 590 35.51 11.47 -19.82
N THR A 591 35.94 12.67 -19.47
CA THR A 591 35.91 13.80 -20.40
C THR A 591 37.03 13.71 -21.43
N SER A 592 36.97 14.50 -22.51
CA SER A 592 38.02 14.63 -23.53
C SER A 592 39.37 15.09 -22.95
N SER A 593 39.34 15.75 -21.79
CA SER A 593 40.53 16.15 -21.03
C SER A 593 41.04 15.01 -20.12
N ASN A 594 40.55 13.78 -20.30
CA ASN A 594 40.91 12.59 -19.54
C ASN A 594 40.60 12.68 -18.02
N ILE A 595 39.53 13.40 -17.66
CA ILE A 595 39.06 13.49 -16.26
C ILE A 595 37.96 12.45 -16.06
N SER A 596 38.15 11.53 -15.11
CA SER A 596 37.14 10.53 -14.72
C SER A 596 36.28 11.05 -13.57
N LEU A 597 34.97 11.20 -13.79
CA LEU A 597 34.02 11.64 -12.76
C LEU A 597 33.95 10.65 -11.60
N LEU A 598 33.82 9.36 -11.89
CA LEU A 598 33.68 8.34 -10.84
C LEU A 598 34.93 8.26 -9.95
N ALA A 599 36.13 8.38 -10.53
CA ALA A 599 37.37 8.43 -9.76
C ALA A 599 37.47 9.72 -8.92
N TYR A 600 36.96 10.84 -9.44
CA TYR A 600 36.88 12.09 -8.70
C TYR A 600 35.92 11.97 -7.51
N LEU A 601 34.71 11.44 -7.70
CA LEU A 601 33.75 11.17 -6.63
C LEU A 601 34.35 10.24 -5.56
N ASP A 602 35.04 9.16 -5.96
CA ASP A 602 35.76 8.28 -5.03
C ASP A 602 36.83 9.02 -4.20
N SER A 603 37.48 10.05 -4.77
CA SER A 603 38.51 10.84 -4.08
C SER A 603 37.95 11.79 -3.03
N LEU A 604 36.68 12.21 -3.16
CA LEU A 604 36.01 13.12 -2.21
C LEU A 604 35.64 12.41 -0.91
N ASN A 605 35.53 11.08 -0.92
CA ASN A 605 35.19 10.29 0.24
C ASN A 605 36.35 9.35 0.66
N PRO A 606 37.44 9.88 1.25
CA PRO A 606 38.61 9.08 1.62
C PRO A 606 38.31 8.02 2.70
N SER A 607 37.16 8.11 3.37
CA SER A 607 36.70 7.13 4.35
C SER A 607 36.09 5.88 3.70
N ALA A 608 35.70 5.94 2.43
CA ALA A 608 35.06 4.85 1.68
C ALA A 608 35.63 4.73 0.25
N PRO A 609 36.95 4.46 0.10
CA PRO A 609 37.58 4.40 -1.21
C PRO A 609 37.02 3.25 -2.06
N GLY A 610 36.78 3.51 -3.34
CA GLY A 610 36.28 2.53 -4.31
C GLY A 610 34.77 2.31 -4.25
N SER A 611 34.02 3.29 -3.76
CA SER A 611 32.55 3.27 -3.76
C SER A 611 32.02 3.23 -5.20
N TYR A 612 32.72 3.86 -6.14
CA TYR A 612 32.33 3.87 -7.56
C TYR A 612 33.08 2.83 -8.40
N SER A 613 33.82 1.90 -7.77
CA SER A 613 34.63 0.89 -8.48
C SER A 613 33.82 -0.08 -9.36
N SER A 614 32.52 -0.25 -9.07
CA SER A 614 31.58 -1.03 -9.87
C SER A 614 30.62 -0.15 -10.69
N GLY A 615 30.98 1.11 -10.94
CA GLY A 615 30.10 2.12 -11.52
C GLY A 615 29.25 2.86 -10.47
N GLY A 616 28.70 4.00 -10.88
CA GLY A 616 27.77 4.79 -10.09
C GLY A 616 26.32 4.48 -10.47
N LYS A 617 25.51 4.00 -9.52
CA LYS A 617 24.07 3.78 -9.74
C LYS A 617 23.37 5.10 -10.04
N LEU A 618 22.52 5.13 -11.05
CA LEU A 618 21.73 6.29 -11.40
C LEU A 618 20.37 6.23 -10.69
N TRP A 619 20.12 7.20 -9.83
CA TRP A 619 18.89 7.35 -9.06
C TRP A 619 18.03 8.46 -9.66
N PRO A 620 16.76 8.21 -10.00
CA PRO A 620 15.91 9.24 -10.58
C PRO A 620 15.69 10.40 -9.59
N SER A 621 15.74 11.65 -10.07
CA SER A 621 15.44 12.84 -9.25
C SER A 621 13.93 13.04 -9.04
N GLY A 622 13.10 12.35 -9.83
CA GLY A 622 11.67 12.64 -9.99
C GLY A 622 11.37 13.57 -11.15
N VAL A 623 12.33 13.80 -12.05
CA VAL A 623 12.12 14.46 -13.35
C VAL A 623 12.59 13.50 -14.44
N GLU A 624 11.83 13.38 -15.54
CA GLU A 624 12.16 12.46 -16.63
C GLU A 624 13.57 12.74 -17.18
N GLY A 625 14.37 11.67 -17.31
CA GLY A 625 15.74 11.76 -17.79
C GLY A 625 16.74 12.36 -16.79
N GLU A 626 16.32 12.82 -15.61
CA GLU A 626 17.22 13.36 -14.60
C GLU A 626 17.59 12.34 -13.53
N PHE A 627 18.90 12.19 -13.32
CA PHE A 627 19.49 11.22 -12.41
C PHE A 627 20.50 11.84 -11.46
N ARG A 628 20.66 11.20 -10.30
CA ARG A 628 21.68 11.44 -9.29
C ARG A 628 22.58 10.19 -9.22
N ILE A 629 23.89 10.37 -9.32
CA ILE A 629 24.86 9.28 -9.29
C ILE A 629 25.13 8.91 -7.83
N ARG A 630 25.13 7.61 -7.53
CA ARG A 630 25.47 7.10 -6.20
C ARG A 630 26.45 5.94 -6.27
N GLY A 631 27.48 5.99 -5.43
CA GLY A 631 28.46 4.91 -5.31
C GLY A 631 27.86 3.60 -4.81
N GLY A 632 28.34 2.48 -5.34
CA GLY A 632 28.16 1.15 -4.77
C GLY A 632 28.97 0.95 -3.48
N ARG A 633 28.81 -0.22 -2.85
CA ARG A 633 29.49 -0.57 -1.60
C ARG A 633 31.01 -0.56 -1.77
N ALA A 634 31.71 0.50 -1.34
CA ALA A 634 33.12 0.39 -1.01
C ALA A 634 33.31 -0.63 0.12
N LYS A 635 34.37 -1.44 0.01
CA LYS A 635 34.79 -2.39 1.03
C LYS A 635 34.90 -1.71 2.40
N GLU A 636 34.35 -2.41 3.38
CA GLU A 636 34.18 -2.01 4.78
C GLU A 636 35.38 -1.30 5.40
N THR A 637 35.22 -0.01 5.71
CA THR A 637 35.93 0.63 6.82
C THR A 637 34.96 0.81 7.99
N ARG A 638 35.41 0.37 9.17
CA ARG A 638 34.61 -0.05 10.32
C ARG A 638 33.80 1.03 11.07
N ASN A 639 33.78 2.29 10.64
CA ASN A 639 33.50 3.41 11.56
C ASN A 639 32.34 4.37 11.22
N VAL A 640 31.56 4.18 10.15
CA VAL A 640 30.32 4.99 9.92
C VAL A 640 29.08 4.11 10.06
N LYS A 641 28.16 4.49 10.95
CA LYS A 641 26.89 3.79 11.22
C LYS A 641 26.11 3.54 9.92
N ARG A 642 25.62 2.31 9.76
CA ARG A 642 25.07 1.74 8.51
C ARG A 642 23.82 2.44 7.95
N SER A 643 23.05 3.20 8.76
CA SER A 643 21.76 3.79 8.34
C SER A 643 21.87 5.10 7.57
N CYS A 644 22.90 5.92 7.81
CA CYS A 644 23.06 7.23 7.16
C CYS A 644 23.64 7.12 5.75
N ARG A 645 24.41 6.07 5.44
CA ARG A 645 25.17 5.89 4.18
C ARG A 645 24.31 5.77 2.90
N GLU A 646 23.01 5.91 3.05
CA GLU A 646 22.02 5.50 2.06
C GLU A 646 21.31 6.69 1.44
N TRP A 647 21.36 7.82 2.14
CA TRP A 647 20.90 9.12 1.69
C TRP A 647 21.98 10.21 1.77
N PHE A 648 23.12 9.95 2.46
CA PHE A 648 24.29 10.86 2.49
C PHE A 648 25.14 10.85 1.20
N GLY A 649 24.91 9.90 0.29
CA GLY A 649 25.72 9.74 -0.93
C GLY A 649 25.33 10.67 -2.08
N PHE A 650 24.48 11.66 -1.82
CA PHE A 650 24.07 12.70 -2.77
C PHE A 650 24.64 14.04 -2.30
N ASP A 651 24.96 14.95 -3.22
CA ASP A 651 25.49 16.28 -2.91
C ASP A 651 26.80 16.26 -2.07
N GLU A 652 27.64 15.21 -2.19
CA GLU A 652 28.93 15.13 -1.46
C GLU A 652 29.87 16.32 -1.81
N ALA A 653 29.70 16.90 -3.00
CA ALA A 653 30.23 18.19 -3.37
C ALA A 653 29.23 18.92 -4.29
N VAL A 654 29.31 20.25 -4.29
CA VAL A 654 28.44 21.11 -5.10
C VAL A 654 29.26 22.05 -5.99
N THR A 655 28.67 22.48 -7.11
CA THR A 655 29.20 23.58 -7.91
C THR A 655 29.12 24.92 -7.14
N GLU A 656 29.74 25.98 -7.67
CA GLU A 656 29.61 27.34 -7.07
C GLU A 656 28.14 27.79 -6.95
N ASP A 657 27.29 27.29 -7.84
CA ASP A 657 25.85 27.59 -7.89
C ASP A 657 25.01 26.68 -6.97
N GLY A 658 25.66 25.79 -6.21
CA GLY A 658 25.02 24.92 -5.21
C GLY A 658 24.44 23.61 -5.74
N TRP A 659 24.72 23.21 -6.98
CA TRP A 659 24.24 21.94 -7.54
C TRP A 659 25.20 20.79 -7.22
N GLY A 660 24.66 19.68 -6.72
CA GLY A 660 25.43 18.45 -6.53
C GLY A 660 26.15 18.00 -7.80
N ILE A 661 27.44 17.69 -7.68
CA ILE A 661 28.26 17.20 -8.80
C ILE A 661 27.88 15.78 -9.27
N ASP A 662 26.85 15.20 -8.67
CA ASP A 662 26.31 13.90 -8.98
C ASP A 662 25.09 13.98 -9.92
N LYS A 663 24.72 15.14 -10.46
CA LYS A 663 23.60 15.26 -11.42
C LYS A 663 24.00 14.85 -12.84
N ILE A 664 23.22 13.96 -13.45
CA ILE A 664 23.26 13.62 -14.88
C ILE A 664 21.87 13.80 -15.47
N VAL A 665 21.80 14.38 -16.67
CA VAL A 665 20.57 14.49 -17.44
C VAL A 665 20.73 13.72 -18.74
N ILE A 666 19.79 12.84 -19.07
CA ILE A 666 19.75 12.09 -20.32
C ILE A 666 18.44 12.41 -21.00
N ARG A 667 18.50 13.10 -22.14
CA ARG A 667 17.31 13.51 -22.86
C ARG A 667 17.42 13.19 -24.34
N LYS A 668 16.26 13.04 -24.96
CA LYS A 668 16.15 12.91 -26.41
C LYS A 668 16.26 14.29 -27.03
N TYR A 669 17.13 14.44 -28.02
CA TYR A 669 17.23 15.64 -28.83
C TYR A 669 16.08 15.65 -29.84
N GLU A 670 15.16 16.60 -29.68
CA GLU A 670 14.06 16.86 -30.61
C GLU A 670 14.34 18.18 -31.33
N ASP A 671 15.04 18.10 -32.47
CA ASP A 671 15.18 19.26 -33.35
C ASP A 671 13.93 19.36 -34.22
N GLU A 672 12.87 20.01 -33.71
CA GLU A 672 11.63 20.28 -34.45
C GLU A 672 11.81 21.36 -35.55
N SER A 673 13.01 21.91 -35.73
CA SER A 673 13.25 23.04 -36.65
C SER A 673 13.69 22.66 -38.08
N GLN A 674 13.76 21.37 -38.41
CA GLN A 674 14.10 20.88 -39.75
C GLN A 674 13.10 19.83 -40.23
N GLU A 675 11.85 20.26 -40.48
CA GLU A 675 10.80 19.46 -41.14
C GLU A 675 11.11 19.14 -42.63
N GLY A 676 12.38 19.23 -43.06
CA GLY A 676 12.82 19.19 -44.45
C GLY A 676 14.04 18.30 -44.71
N ALA A 677 14.08 17.08 -44.19
CA ALA A 677 15.06 16.07 -44.63
C ALA A 677 14.49 14.64 -44.53
N TYR A 678 13.44 14.37 -45.30
CA TYR A 678 12.96 13.01 -45.54
C TYR A 678 13.92 12.32 -46.54
N GLY A 679 14.88 11.53 -46.06
CA GLY A 679 15.77 10.77 -46.94
C GLY A 679 16.59 9.69 -46.23
N LEU A 680 16.69 8.52 -46.89
CA LEU A 680 17.70 7.51 -46.60
C LEU A 680 19.08 8.09 -46.94
N ASP A 681 20.13 7.73 -46.20
CA ASP A 681 21.49 8.06 -46.63
C ASP A 681 21.86 7.30 -47.92
N GLY A 682 23.01 7.64 -48.52
CA GLY A 682 23.52 6.99 -49.74
C GLY A 682 23.82 5.48 -49.60
N SER A 683 23.56 4.89 -48.43
CA SER A 683 23.64 3.45 -48.15
C SER A 683 22.27 2.79 -47.92
N GLY A 684 21.17 3.55 -47.99
CA GLY A 684 19.81 3.03 -47.83
C GLY A 684 19.33 2.93 -46.39
N ASN A 685 20.02 3.55 -45.43
CA ASN A 685 19.62 3.57 -44.02
C ASN A 685 18.74 4.79 -43.69
N ASP A 686 17.68 4.58 -42.91
CA ASP A 686 16.78 5.65 -42.44
C ASP A 686 17.49 6.52 -41.38
N VAL A 687 17.78 7.77 -41.74
CA VAL A 687 18.56 8.72 -40.91
C VAL A 687 17.71 9.35 -39.79
N ARG A 688 16.50 8.84 -39.52
CA ARG A 688 15.67 9.24 -38.38
C ARG A 688 16.18 8.63 -37.06
N SER A 689 17.46 8.84 -36.72
CA SER A 689 17.98 8.39 -35.42
C SER A 689 17.54 9.39 -34.34
N ARG A 690 16.80 8.90 -33.35
CA ARG A 690 16.50 9.64 -32.11
C ARG A 690 17.83 9.89 -31.41
N ARG A 691 18.47 11.04 -31.62
CA ARG A 691 19.75 11.37 -30.96
C ARG A 691 19.48 11.57 -29.48
N TRP A 692 20.10 10.76 -28.63
CA TRP A 692 20.07 10.96 -27.18
C TRP A 692 21.33 11.72 -26.79
N GLU A 693 21.18 12.70 -25.91
CA GLU A 693 22.30 13.37 -25.26
C GLU A 693 22.32 13.07 -23.77
N LEU A 694 23.52 12.89 -23.24
CA LEU A 694 23.83 12.84 -21.83
C LEU A 694 24.57 14.14 -21.48
N VAL A 695 23.99 14.92 -20.59
CA VAL A 695 24.56 16.15 -20.08
C VAL A 695 25.06 15.90 -18.65
N TYR A 696 26.36 16.08 -18.45
CA TYR A 696 26.93 16.23 -17.14
C TYR A 696 26.80 17.70 -16.73
N GLU A 697 25.66 18.03 -16.14
CA GLU A 697 25.22 19.39 -15.76
C GLU A 697 26.28 20.20 -14.99
N PRO A 698 26.98 19.65 -13.97
CA PRO A 698 27.94 20.42 -13.18
C PRO A 698 29.07 21.09 -13.99
N LEU A 699 29.41 20.54 -15.16
CA LEU A 699 30.41 21.12 -16.07
C LEU A 699 29.83 21.51 -17.43
N GLY A 700 28.52 21.37 -17.63
CA GLY A 700 27.86 21.58 -18.92
C GLY A 700 28.44 20.71 -20.05
N VAL A 701 29.00 19.54 -19.73
CA VAL A 701 29.65 18.67 -20.72
C VAL A 701 28.60 17.76 -21.36
N VAL A 702 28.53 17.78 -22.68
CA VAL A 702 27.54 17.03 -23.46
C VAL A 702 28.19 15.83 -24.16
N PHE A 703 27.56 14.67 -24.04
CA PHE A 703 27.91 13.43 -24.72
C PHE A 703 26.73 12.97 -25.58
N TRP A 704 27.00 12.52 -26.80
CA TRP A 704 25.97 12.04 -27.73
C TRP A 704 25.98 10.52 -27.78
N LYS A 705 24.81 9.90 -27.73
CA LYS A 705 24.68 8.45 -27.85
C LYS A 705 25.24 8.00 -29.21
N SER A 706 26.19 7.09 -29.17
CA SER A 706 26.84 6.52 -30.35
C SER A 706 25.97 5.46 -30.98
N ASP A 707 25.77 5.54 -32.30
CA ASP A 707 25.09 4.50 -33.11
C ASP A 707 26.02 3.30 -33.41
N LEU A 708 27.32 3.42 -33.11
CA LEU A 708 28.25 2.28 -33.17
C LEU A 708 27.90 1.31 -32.04
N LEU A 709 27.04 0.34 -32.36
CA LEU A 709 26.94 -0.93 -31.65
C LEU A 709 28.36 -1.52 -31.61
N ILE A 710 28.96 -1.54 -30.42
CA ILE A 710 30.12 -2.38 -30.19
C ILE A 710 29.55 -3.79 -30.08
N GLU A 711 29.79 -4.61 -31.12
CA GLU A 711 29.53 -6.06 -31.15
C GLU A 711 30.19 -6.79 -29.97
#